data_AF-A0A8H7WDF3-F1
#
_entry.id   AF-A0A8H7WDF3-F1
#
_cell.length_a   1.000
_cell.length_b   1.000
_cell.length_c   1.000
_cell.angle_alpha   90.00
_cell.angle_beta   90.00
_cell.angle_gamma   90.00
#
_symmetry.space_group_name_H-M   'P 1'
#
loop_
_entity.id
_entity.type
_entity.pdbx_description
1 polymer ?
#
loop_
_entity_poly.entity_id
_entity_poly.type
_entity_poly.pdbx_seq_one_letter_code
_entity_poly.pdbx_strand_id
1 'polypeptide(L)'
;MSPIMRKRSLADMQQTDNSLPCEYNEQDYAVAVLQLEGEQTEAQFDESLAKEAESLGITISRPPTPIDSQHATHDSLCGSANTVQSHHRTASSGSHGSASTGMTSRSSNEQLHSSTQTPQQVRKRMSARRSLSFTEYEKYLAQHGSTKPIIPQPIPAEPAPSLFSVSTRKSYVSIKNGFKNKFKLRRTRSSQDTVNSCICCRDDFKKSKALQTLPCGHNYCDACLHVLITQAANDESKMPPRCCTQAIPSAIIRTVLTKEEQQLFMKSVLQFSTPWESRIFCPNHACGEFIPKRNKIDPKHPFEVVCRNCRTRACSICKRAAHAFGQDCPADWELDAVLQMGEKSGWRRCYKCRNLVELTQGCSHITCRCKAQFCYICGAVWDPTVGCPNYCNGEEELERRRAEEEARIAEEEAEKAAKEAAEELATAERLEAEKRTAESEELNALRARQINERDRFSAFERKMKWIMWTRHGQGKIDILERYDELLSKMKERHIRTATHLEDRQVAAEMELRASLKQQERSVQIRLRHMEAYCDGLGLNANGANPARVVTERDLRELGQQYNVRDDMDRLHQSKVNVMRDKQAKQMEQLLCRQEEELEKLARKQDEDLEALDSSFVADEEAFLNAFDERRRRLRRRWVIIEEVERKKLEVAKNVKFAPMPEVEWPSLEPKQDDGLEAVTE
;
A
#
# COMPACT_ATOMS: atom_id res chain seq x y z
N MET A 1 49.36 -25.67 24.97
CA MET A 1 49.93 -24.40 24.45
C MET A 1 48.78 -23.61 23.85
N SER A 2 48.53 -22.38 24.30
CA SER A 2 47.41 -21.57 23.80
C SER A 2 47.78 -20.89 22.47
N PRO A 3 46.96 -20.97 21.41
CA PRO A 3 47.21 -20.24 20.18
C PRO A 3 47.07 -18.73 20.41
N ILE A 4 48.07 -17.96 19.98
CA ILE A 4 48.08 -16.50 20.16
C ILE A 4 47.11 -15.87 19.16
N MET A 5 45.95 -15.44 19.66
CA MET A 5 45.01 -14.60 18.92
C MET A 5 45.66 -13.26 18.56
N ARG A 6 46.19 -13.16 17.34
CA ARG A 6 46.62 -11.86 16.77
C ARG A 6 45.41 -10.94 16.68
N LYS A 7 45.38 -9.89 17.50
CA LYS A 7 44.52 -8.73 17.25
C LYS A 7 44.95 -8.13 15.90
N ARG A 8 44.06 -8.13 14.91
CA ARG A 8 44.26 -7.33 13.69
C ARG A 8 44.31 -5.84 14.07
N SER A 9 45.16 -5.09 13.38
CA SER A 9 45.29 -3.63 13.54
C SER A 9 44.09 -2.91 12.90
N LEU A 10 43.81 -1.68 13.34
CA LEU A 10 42.91 -0.78 12.62
C LEU A 10 43.40 -0.52 11.17
N ALA A 11 44.71 -0.58 10.94
CA ALA A 11 45.30 -0.50 9.60
C ALA A 11 44.95 -1.71 8.70
N ASP A 12 44.71 -2.90 9.28
CA ASP A 12 44.36 -4.11 8.51
C ASP A 12 42.94 -4.02 7.91
N MET A 13 42.15 -3.00 8.30
CA MET A 13 40.81 -2.74 7.75
C MET A 13 40.81 -1.79 6.54
N GLN A 14 41.93 -1.14 6.23
CA GLN A 14 42.03 -0.16 5.15
C GLN A 14 42.55 -0.72 3.82
N GLN A 15 42.87 -2.02 3.74
CA GLN A 15 43.38 -2.68 2.53
C GLN A 15 42.64 -3.99 2.23
N THR A 16 41.53 -3.90 1.50
CA THR A 16 40.89 -5.02 0.81
C THR A 16 40.42 -4.60 -0.58
N ASP A 17 41.35 -4.59 -1.55
CA ASP A 17 41.00 -4.43 -2.96
C ASP A 17 40.13 -5.61 -3.44
N ASN A 18 38.96 -5.32 -4.02
CA ASN A 18 38.12 -6.23 -4.81
C ASN A 18 37.68 -7.58 -4.19
N SER A 19 37.87 -7.81 -2.89
CA SER A 19 37.28 -8.97 -2.20
C SER A 19 35.83 -8.72 -1.77
N LEU A 20 35.02 -9.79 -1.72
CA LEU A 20 33.67 -9.77 -1.12
C LEU A 20 33.69 -9.13 0.29
N PRO A 21 32.65 -8.38 0.71
CA PRO A 21 32.63 -7.74 2.02
C PRO A 21 32.76 -8.76 3.16
N CYS A 22 33.43 -8.37 4.25
CA CYS A 22 33.83 -9.25 5.35
C CYS A 22 32.66 -10.06 5.96
N GLU A 23 31.47 -9.48 5.99
CA GLU A 23 30.23 -10.11 6.49
C GLU A 23 29.83 -11.40 5.72
N TYR A 24 30.28 -11.55 4.47
CA TYR A 24 30.03 -12.70 3.61
C TYR A 24 31.11 -13.80 3.73
N ASN A 25 32.16 -13.63 4.54
CA ASN A 25 33.20 -14.65 4.68
C ASN A 25 32.67 -15.89 5.43
N GLU A 26 32.30 -16.92 4.66
CA GLU A 26 31.82 -18.21 5.18
C GLU A 26 32.85 -18.91 6.07
N GLN A 27 34.15 -18.69 5.84
CA GLN A 27 35.22 -19.27 6.66
C GLN A 27 35.24 -18.68 8.07
N ASP A 28 35.08 -17.35 8.22
CA ASP A 28 35.01 -16.69 9.53
C ASP A 28 33.74 -17.12 10.29
N TYR A 29 32.62 -17.34 9.59
CA TYR A 29 31.39 -17.90 10.17
C TYR A 29 31.59 -19.35 10.65
N ALA A 30 32.16 -20.22 9.80
CA ALA A 30 32.41 -21.63 10.14
C ALA A 30 33.34 -21.80 11.35
N VAL A 31 34.40 -20.98 11.45
CA VAL A 31 35.33 -21.03 12.57
C VAL A 31 34.74 -20.38 13.84
N ALA A 32 34.16 -19.17 13.73
CA ALA A 32 33.72 -18.43 14.92
C ALA A 32 32.39 -18.91 15.50
N VAL A 33 31.45 -19.33 14.66
CA VAL A 33 30.11 -19.77 15.08
C VAL A 33 30.04 -21.28 15.20
N LEU A 34 30.41 -22.03 14.16
CA LEU A 34 30.24 -23.49 14.13
C LEU A 34 31.37 -24.26 14.82
N GLN A 35 32.57 -23.65 14.97
CA GLN A 35 33.79 -24.30 15.47
C GLN A 35 34.22 -25.51 14.61
N LEU A 36 34.04 -25.44 13.29
CA LEU A 36 34.58 -26.45 12.37
C LEU A 36 36.11 -26.32 12.27
N GLU A 37 36.82 -27.43 12.46
CA GLU A 37 38.29 -27.47 12.39
C GLU A 37 38.78 -27.83 10.97
N GLY A 38 39.69 -27.00 10.42
CA GLY A 38 40.33 -27.22 9.11
C GLY A 38 39.53 -26.67 7.92
N GLU A 39 39.64 -27.34 6.77
CA GLU A 39 38.95 -26.97 5.52
C GLU A 39 37.51 -27.53 5.44
N GLN A 40 36.94 -28.01 6.55
CA GLN A 40 35.58 -28.56 6.56
C GLN A 40 34.55 -27.46 6.30
N THR A 41 33.85 -27.59 5.17
CA THR A 41 32.77 -26.69 4.77
C THR A 41 31.47 -27.01 5.50
N GLU A 42 30.62 -26.00 5.70
CA GLU A 42 29.29 -26.19 6.31
C GLU A 42 28.42 -27.19 5.52
N ALA A 43 28.61 -27.30 4.21
CA ALA A 43 27.94 -28.28 3.36
C ALA A 43 28.37 -29.73 3.65
N GLN A 44 29.67 -29.99 3.88
CA GLN A 44 30.17 -31.32 4.23
C GLN A 44 29.68 -31.76 5.62
N PHE A 45 29.57 -30.83 6.57
CA PHE A 45 28.98 -31.10 7.88
C PHE A 45 27.51 -31.53 7.74
N ASP A 46 26.71 -30.74 7.02
CA ASP A 46 25.29 -31.05 6.79
C ASP A 46 25.09 -32.37 6.03
N GLU A 47 25.97 -32.69 5.06
CA GLU A 47 25.94 -33.96 4.33
C GLU A 47 26.29 -35.17 5.22
N SER A 48 27.23 -35.02 6.16
CA SER A 48 27.57 -36.07 7.13
C SER A 48 26.41 -36.32 8.10
N LEU A 49 25.80 -35.24 8.62
CA LEU A 49 24.64 -35.30 9.50
C LEU A 49 23.43 -35.94 8.79
N ALA A 50 23.23 -35.64 7.50
CA ALA A 50 22.16 -36.25 6.72
C ALA A 50 22.31 -37.77 6.58
N LYS A 51 23.52 -38.26 6.30
CA LYS A 51 23.81 -39.70 6.22
C LYS A 51 23.63 -40.41 7.56
N GLU A 52 23.95 -39.75 8.67
CA GLU A 52 23.70 -40.29 10.01
C GLU A 52 22.19 -40.42 10.29
N ALA A 53 21.41 -39.38 9.96
CA ALA A 53 19.96 -39.40 10.09
C ALA A 53 19.29 -40.48 9.21
N GLU A 54 19.71 -40.60 7.95
CA GLU A 54 19.27 -41.67 7.04
C GLU A 54 19.58 -43.06 7.60
N SER A 55 20.75 -43.26 8.24
CA SER A 55 21.12 -44.53 8.88
C SER A 55 20.23 -44.93 10.07
N LEU A 56 19.57 -43.94 10.69
CA LEU A 56 18.58 -44.13 11.77
C LEU A 56 17.12 -44.14 11.25
N GLY A 57 16.92 -44.12 9.93
CA GLY A 57 15.59 -44.12 9.30
C GLY A 57 14.85 -42.77 9.37
N ILE A 58 15.53 -41.68 9.71
CA ILE A 58 14.95 -40.34 9.78
C ILE A 58 14.83 -39.79 8.35
N THR A 59 13.61 -39.44 7.94
CA THR A 59 13.35 -38.89 6.59
C THR A 59 13.54 -37.38 6.59
N ILE A 60 14.76 -36.91 6.30
CA ILE A 60 15.04 -35.49 6.13
C ILE A 60 14.27 -34.95 4.92
N SER A 61 13.34 -34.03 5.17
CA SER A 61 12.68 -33.28 4.11
C SER A 61 13.67 -32.32 3.43
N ARG A 62 14.02 -32.59 2.18
CA ARG A 62 14.84 -31.68 1.35
C ARG A 62 14.19 -30.29 1.31
N PRO A 63 14.94 -29.19 1.50
CA PRO A 63 14.36 -27.85 1.43
C PRO A 63 13.70 -27.59 0.07
N PRO A 64 12.52 -26.95 0.03
CA PRO A 64 11.81 -26.66 -1.22
C PRO A 64 12.66 -25.73 -2.09
N THR A 65 12.70 -26.00 -3.39
CA THR A 65 13.43 -25.12 -4.32
C THR A 65 12.55 -23.94 -4.73
N PRO A 66 13.12 -22.78 -5.14
CA PRO A 66 12.32 -21.61 -5.55
C PRO A 66 11.41 -21.80 -6.78
N ILE A 67 11.41 -22.98 -7.39
CA ILE A 67 10.68 -23.31 -8.62
C ILE A 67 9.28 -23.88 -8.31
N ASP A 68 9.10 -24.56 -7.17
CA ASP A 68 7.88 -25.31 -6.85
C ASP A 68 6.72 -24.42 -6.34
N SER A 69 7.01 -23.17 -5.97
CA SER A 69 6.08 -22.24 -5.30
C SER A 69 4.93 -21.68 -6.16
N GLN A 70 4.71 -22.18 -7.39
CA GLN A 70 3.66 -21.68 -8.29
C GLN A 70 2.44 -22.61 -8.45
N HIS A 71 2.45 -23.82 -7.89
CA HIS A 71 1.36 -24.81 -8.04
C HIS A 71 0.95 -25.50 -6.73
N ALA A 72 0.57 -24.74 -5.70
CA ALA A 72 0.09 -25.29 -4.42
C ALA A 72 -0.97 -24.41 -3.70
N THR A 73 -2.06 -24.04 -4.37
CA THR A 73 -3.18 -23.27 -3.78
C THR A 73 -4.58 -23.74 -4.21
N HIS A 74 -4.86 -25.05 -4.08
CA HIS A 74 -6.24 -25.52 -3.89
C HIS A 74 -6.29 -26.84 -3.09
N ASP A 75 -7.47 -27.12 -2.55
CA ASP A 75 -7.89 -28.34 -1.82
C ASP A 75 -7.10 -28.63 -0.53
N SER A 76 -7.58 -28.32 0.68
CA SER A 76 -8.88 -28.61 1.35
C SER A 76 -8.98 -30.05 1.88
N LEU A 77 -9.35 -30.19 3.16
CA LEU A 77 -9.35 -31.48 3.87
C LEU A 77 -10.61 -32.29 3.63
N CYS A 78 -10.43 -33.56 3.23
CA CYS A 78 -11.35 -34.66 3.54
C CYS A 78 -10.52 -35.93 3.84
N GLY A 79 -10.90 -36.68 4.87
CA GLY A 79 -10.06 -37.76 5.41
C GLY A 79 -10.42 -39.18 4.94
N SER A 80 -9.48 -40.09 5.21
CA SER A 80 -9.67 -41.53 5.47
C SER A 80 -10.30 -42.42 4.38
N ALA A 81 -9.44 -43.22 3.73
CA ALA A 81 -9.65 -44.67 3.58
C ALA A 81 -8.36 -45.39 3.11
N ASN A 82 -8.10 -46.59 3.63
CA ASN A 82 -7.05 -47.49 3.13
C ASN A 82 -7.58 -48.34 1.96
N THR A 83 -6.84 -48.49 0.85
CA THR A 83 -6.95 -49.71 0.03
C THR A 83 -5.66 -50.08 -0.71
N VAL A 84 -5.46 -51.39 -0.80
CA VAL A 84 -4.31 -52.18 -1.27
C VAL A 84 -3.79 -51.84 -2.68
N GLN A 85 -2.49 -52.10 -2.90
CA GLN A 85 -1.80 -52.08 -4.20
C GLN A 85 -2.47 -52.93 -5.30
N SER A 86 -2.44 -52.45 -6.54
CA SER A 86 -2.20 -53.32 -7.70
C SER A 86 -1.55 -52.52 -8.85
N HIS A 87 -0.68 -53.17 -9.63
CA HIS A 87 -0.09 -52.59 -10.84
C HIS A 87 -0.96 -52.90 -12.07
N HIS A 88 -0.98 -52.01 -13.07
CA HIS A 88 -0.49 -52.32 -14.43
C HIS A 88 -0.52 -51.08 -15.35
N ARG A 89 0.31 -51.07 -16.40
CA ARG A 89 0.35 -50.03 -17.44
C ARG A 89 -0.39 -50.50 -18.70
N THR A 90 -1.15 -49.62 -19.35
CA THR A 90 -1.13 -49.46 -20.83
C THR A 90 -1.72 -48.11 -21.22
N ALA A 91 -1.65 -47.72 -22.51
CA ALA A 91 -2.05 -46.40 -23.01
C ALA A 91 -2.74 -46.50 -24.38
N SER A 92 -3.47 -45.45 -24.79
CA SER A 92 -3.61 -44.88 -26.16
C SER A 92 -5.03 -44.43 -26.57
N SER A 93 -5.12 -43.16 -26.95
CA SER A 93 -5.71 -42.61 -28.20
C SER A 93 -7.20 -42.76 -28.60
N GLY A 94 -7.79 -41.62 -29.02
CA GLY A 94 -8.99 -41.48 -29.88
C GLY A 94 -10.03 -40.49 -29.31
N SER A 95 -10.30 -39.28 -29.85
CA SER A 95 -10.89 -38.89 -31.17
C SER A 95 -12.37 -39.31 -31.35
N HIS A 96 -13.33 -38.55 -31.90
CA HIS A 96 -13.49 -37.12 -32.27
C HIS A 96 -14.99 -36.92 -32.70
N GLY A 97 -15.54 -35.69 -32.71
CA GLY A 97 -16.86 -35.33 -33.30
C GLY A 97 -17.71 -34.44 -32.36
N SER A 98 -18.19 -33.22 -32.68
CA SER A 98 -18.88 -32.64 -33.87
C SER A 98 -20.37 -33.05 -33.97
N ALA A 99 -21.37 -32.24 -34.33
CA ALA A 99 -21.55 -30.79 -34.67
C ALA A 99 -23.08 -30.50 -34.79
N SER A 100 -23.69 -29.29 -34.90
CA SER A 100 -23.38 -27.86 -34.67
C SER A 100 -24.68 -27.00 -34.83
N THR A 101 -24.64 -25.66 -34.66
CA THR A 101 -25.67 -24.64 -35.09
C THR A 101 -27.07 -24.72 -34.42
N GLY A 102 -27.98 -23.72 -34.35
CA GLY A 102 -28.19 -22.41 -35.01
C GLY A 102 -29.55 -22.41 -35.77
N MET A 103 -30.44 -21.40 -35.86
CA MET A 103 -30.54 -19.99 -35.42
C MET A 103 -32.02 -19.47 -35.50
N THR A 104 -32.41 -18.40 -34.77
CA THR A 104 -33.48 -17.37 -35.10
C THR A 104 -34.98 -17.81 -35.30
N SER A 105 -36.06 -16.99 -35.31
CA SER A 105 -36.48 -15.67 -34.75
C SER A 105 -37.99 -15.35 -35.05
N ARG A 106 -38.54 -14.22 -34.54
CA ARG A 106 -39.85 -13.53 -34.89
C ARG A 106 -41.12 -14.14 -34.23
N SER A 107 -42.25 -13.51 -33.80
CA SER A 107 -42.96 -12.18 -33.86
C SER A 107 -44.33 -12.30 -34.56
N SER A 108 -45.47 -11.64 -34.23
CA SER A 108 -45.86 -10.65 -33.18
C SER A 108 -47.41 -10.36 -33.20
N ASN A 109 -47.95 -9.51 -32.29
CA ASN A 109 -49.29 -8.81 -32.31
C ASN A 109 -50.57 -9.67 -31.98
N GLU A 110 -51.77 -9.16 -31.57
CA GLU A 110 -52.28 -7.81 -31.16
C GLU A 110 -53.62 -7.76 -30.35
N GLN A 111 -54.00 -6.55 -29.86
CA GLN A 111 -55.35 -5.95 -29.59
C GLN A 111 -56.37 -6.62 -28.60
N LEU A 112 -56.69 -6.00 -27.42
CA LEU A 112 -57.76 -4.99 -27.07
C LEU A 112 -59.01 -5.65 -26.36
N HIS A 113 -60.00 -4.99 -25.73
CA HIS A 113 -60.40 -3.57 -25.56
C HIS A 113 -61.05 -3.28 -24.15
N SER A 114 -61.69 -2.11 -24.03
CA SER A 114 -62.68 -1.54 -23.06
C SER A 114 -63.72 -2.47 -22.40
N SER A 115 -64.45 -2.13 -21.31
CA SER A 115 -64.44 -1.07 -20.25
C SER A 115 -65.34 -1.55 -19.04
N THR A 116 -66.09 -0.85 -18.15
CA THR A 116 -66.62 0.54 -17.97
C THR A 116 -67.10 0.81 -16.51
N GLN A 117 -66.77 2.01 -15.96
CA GLN A 117 -67.41 2.92 -14.93
C GLN A 117 -68.42 2.43 -13.84
N THR A 118 -68.60 2.98 -12.61
CA THR A 118 -68.00 4.05 -11.71
C THR A 118 -68.75 4.03 -10.34
N PRO A 119 -68.52 4.93 -9.33
CA PRO A 119 -67.28 5.52 -8.77
C PRO A 119 -67.22 5.50 -7.20
N GLN A 120 -66.05 5.75 -6.59
CA GLN A 120 -65.94 6.70 -5.45
C GLN A 120 -64.49 7.10 -5.06
N GLN A 121 -64.30 8.41 -4.89
CA GLN A 121 -63.28 9.16 -4.12
C GLN A 121 -61.76 8.95 -4.35
N VAL A 122 -61.02 10.04 -4.11
CA VAL A 122 -59.62 10.23 -4.54
C VAL A 122 -58.63 10.07 -3.38
N ARG A 123 -57.59 9.26 -3.58
CA ARG A 123 -56.27 9.44 -2.91
C ARG A 123 -55.15 9.40 -3.97
N LYS A 124 -54.16 10.29 -3.82
CA LYS A 124 -53.14 10.56 -4.84
C LYS A 124 -52.25 9.33 -5.11
N ARG A 125 -52.22 8.85 -6.35
CA ARG A 125 -51.26 7.82 -6.81
C ARG A 125 -49.86 8.41 -6.99
N MET A 126 -48.98 8.26 -5.99
CA MET A 126 -47.53 8.37 -6.22
C MET A 126 -47.03 7.09 -6.91
N SER A 127 -47.11 7.05 -8.24
CA SER A 127 -46.50 5.98 -9.04
C SER A 127 -44.98 6.15 -9.05
N ALA A 128 -44.33 5.66 -7.99
CA ALA A 128 -42.89 5.59 -7.90
C ALA A 128 -42.35 4.53 -8.88
N ARG A 129 -42.26 4.90 -10.17
CA ARG A 129 -41.34 4.24 -11.11
C ARG A 129 -39.94 4.40 -10.52
N ARG A 130 -39.44 3.36 -9.84
CA ARG A 130 -38.04 3.30 -9.39
C ARG A 130 -37.14 3.30 -10.63
N SER A 131 -36.71 4.49 -11.03
CA SER A 131 -35.53 4.66 -11.88
C SER A 131 -34.35 3.96 -11.23
N LEU A 132 -33.55 3.28 -12.03
CA LEU A 132 -32.29 2.70 -11.57
C LEU A 132 -31.40 3.85 -11.05
N SER A 133 -30.96 3.74 -9.79
CA SER A 133 -30.28 4.80 -9.04
C SER A 133 -28.88 4.33 -8.64
N PHE A 134 -27.87 5.13 -8.98
CA PHE A 134 -26.44 4.83 -8.75
C PHE A 134 -26.05 4.56 -7.29
N THR A 135 -26.94 4.86 -6.35
CA THR A 135 -26.91 4.40 -4.95
C THR A 135 -26.60 2.90 -4.77
N GLU A 136 -26.90 2.03 -5.75
CA GLU A 136 -26.53 0.62 -5.66
C GLU A 136 -25.04 0.36 -5.96
N TYR A 137 -24.46 1.10 -6.91
CA TYR A 137 -23.03 1.09 -7.18
C TYR A 137 -22.24 1.71 -6.01
N GLU A 138 -22.78 2.75 -5.39
CA GLU A 138 -22.19 3.37 -4.20
C GLU A 138 -22.14 2.41 -2.99
N LYS A 139 -23.16 1.56 -2.79
CA LYS A 139 -23.11 0.46 -1.80
C LYS A 139 -22.05 -0.59 -2.16
N TYR A 140 -21.99 -1.00 -3.43
CA TYR A 140 -21.02 -1.99 -3.90
C TYR A 140 -19.58 -1.49 -3.68
N LEU A 141 -19.32 -0.21 -3.94
CA LEU A 141 -18.05 0.43 -3.58
C LEU A 141 -17.79 0.43 -2.06
N ALA A 142 -18.80 0.65 -1.23
CA ALA A 142 -18.68 0.61 0.22
C ALA A 142 -18.49 -0.81 0.80
N GLN A 143 -18.89 -1.86 0.08
CA GLN A 143 -18.68 -3.26 0.45
C GLN A 143 -17.33 -3.81 -0.04
N HIS A 144 -16.82 -3.34 -1.19
CA HIS A 144 -15.58 -3.81 -1.82
C HIS A 144 -14.48 -2.73 -1.88
N GLY A 145 -14.47 -1.79 -0.92
CA GLY A 145 -13.55 -0.66 -0.86
C GLY A 145 -13.17 -0.28 0.57
N SER A 146 -11.88 -0.44 0.90
CA SER A 146 -11.32 0.03 2.17
C SER A 146 -11.03 1.53 2.11
N THR A 147 -12.01 2.37 2.45
CA THR A 147 -11.85 3.83 2.55
C THR A 147 -12.45 4.37 3.86
N LYS A 148 -11.58 4.69 4.83
CA LYS A 148 -11.96 5.53 5.98
C LYS A 148 -12.23 6.96 5.46
N PRO A 149 -13.32 7.63 5.86
CA PRO A 149 -13.54 9.03 5.50
C PRO A 149 -12.57 9.93 6.28
N ILE A 150 -11.68 10.63 5.57
CA ILE A 150 -10.85 11.68 6.17
C ILE A 150 -11.70 12.94 6.33
N ILE A 151 -11.89 13.36 7.58
CA ILE A 151 -12.50 14.66 7.90
C ILE A 151 -11.39 15.73 7.79
N PRO A 152 -11.54 16.78 6.97
CA PRO A 152 -10.60 17.89 6.96
C PRO A 152 -10.66 18.64 8.29
N GLN A 153 -9.51 18.83 8.95
CA GLN A 153 -9.46 19.69 10.14
C GLN A 153 -9.45 21.17 9.76
N PRO A 154 -10.02 22.06 10.60
CA PRO A 154 -10.06 23.50 10.34
C PRO A 154 -8.66 24.14 10.42
N ILE A 155 -8.44 25.15 9.59
CA ILE A 155 -7.19 25.91 9.51
C ILE A 155 -7.05 26.83 10.75
N PRO A 156 -5.91 26.87 11.45
CA PRO A 156 -5.66 27.85 12.50
C PRO A 156 -5.65 29.29 11.95
N ALA A 157 -6.29 30.22 12.65
CA ALA A 157 -6.23 31.65 12.32
C ALA A 157 -5.01 32.31 13.00
N GLU A 158 -4.23 33.09 12.24
CA GLU A 158 -3.14 33.88 12.82
C GLU A 158 -3.67 35.10 13.61
N PRO A 159 -3.01 35.50 14.71
CA PRO A 159 -3.38 36.69 15.47
C PRO A 159 -2.93 37.98 14.77
N ALA A 160 -3.80 39.00 14.76
CA ALA A 160 -3.48 40.31 14.19
C ALA A 160 -2.40 41.05 15.03
N PRO A 161 -1.45 41.76 14.40
CA PRO A 161 -0.40 42.49 15.12
C PRO A 161 -0.95 43.72 15.86
N SER A 162 -0.51 43.90 17.10
CA SER A 162 -0.95 44.99 17.97
C SER A 162 -0.41 46.36 17.54
N LEU A 163 -1.28 47.37 17.55
CA LEU A 163 -0.91 48.78 17.47
C LEU A 163 -0.67 49.29 18.89
N PHE A 164 0.58 49.58 19.27
CA PHE A 164 1.02 50.70 20.14
C PHE A 164 2.45 50.46 20.68
N SER A 165 3.43 51.16 20.11
CA SER A 165 4.58 51.69 20.88
C SER A 165 5.31 52.73 20.04
N VAL A 166 5.49 53.93 20.59
CA VAL A 166 6.26 55.02 19.96
C VAL A 166 7.46 55.30 20.85
N SER A 167 8.67 55.07 20.33
CA SER A 167 9.88 55.63 20.93
C SER A 167 10.96 55.90 19.89
N THR A 168 11.68 56.99 20.10
CA THR A 168 12.66 57.54 19.17
C THR A 168 14.04 56.90 19.30
N ARG A 169 14.57 56.35 18.20
CA ARG A 169 15.91 56.69 17.66
C ARG A 169 16.07 56.13 16.24
N LYS A 170 16.68 56.92 15.35
CA LYS A 170 16.95 56.53 13.95
C LYS A 170 18.32 55.83 13.86
N SER A 171 18.37 54.68 13.19
CA SER A 171 19.61 54.08 12.68
C SER A 171 19.40 53.62 11.24
N TYR A 172 20.46 53.68 10.42
CA TYR A 172 20.37 53.67 8.96
C TYR A 172 20.68 52.29 8.35
N VAL A 173 19.91 51.25 8.72
CA VAL A 173 20.19 49.86 8.29
C VAL A 173 18.93 49.09 7.87
N SER A 174 18.03 49.69 7.07
CA SER A 174 16.87 48.97 6.51
C SER A 174 16.40 49.48 5.14
N ILE A 175 17.26 49.41 4.12
CA ILE A 175 16.88 49.58 2.70
C ILE A 175 17.56 48.52 1.81
N LYS A 176 17.65 47.25 2.27
CA LYS A 176 18.17 46.14 1.43
C LYS A 176 17.20 44.97 1.21
N ASN A 177 16.26 44.73 2.13
CA ASN A 177 15.29 43.63 1.98
C ASN A 177 14.00 44.02 1.22
N GLY A 178 13.81 45.30 0.87
CA GLY A 178 12.58 45.80 0.23
C GLY A 178 12.42 45.50 -1.28
N PHE A 179 13.47 45.06 -1.98
CA PHE A 179 13.47 44.99 -3.46
C PHE A 179 13.35 43.59 -4.06
N LYS A 180 13.74 42.51 -3.35
CA LYS A 180 13.68 41.13 -3.89
C LYS A 180 12.23 40.67 -4.23
N ASN A 181 11.19 41.28 -3.63
CA ASN A 181 9.78 40.93 -3.88
C ASN A 181 9.06 41.71 -5.00
N LYS A 182 9.74 42.60 -5.76
CA LYS A 182 9.08 43.37 -6.85
C LYS A 182 9.44 42.98 -8.28
N PHE A 183 10.36 42.03 -8.48
CA PHE A 183 10.69 41.50 -9.82
C PHE A 183 10.10 40.11 -10.15
N LYS A 184 9.40 39.45 -9.21
CA LYS A 184 8.61 38.22 -9.48
C LYS A 184 7.16 38.47 -9.91
N LEU A 185 6.73 39.73 -10.13
CA LEU A 185 5.34 40.07 -10.51
C LEU A 185 5.19 40.90 -11.81
N ARG A 186 6.09 40.72 -12.79
CA ARG A 186 5.85 41.23 -14.17
C ARG A 186 6.44 40.36 -15.28
N ARG A 187 6.43 39.02 -15.12
CA ARG A 187 6.52 38.12 -16.28
C ARG A 187 5.13 38.03 -16.93
N THR A 188 5.08 38.16 -18.24
CA THR A 188 3.85 38.25 -19.03
C THR A 188 2.93 37.05 -18.81
N ARG A 189 1.62 37.30 -18.67
CA ARG A 189 0.57 36.28 -18.89
C ARG A 189 0.53 35.93 -20.37
N SER A 190 1.50 35.14 -20.82
CA SER A 190 1.27 34.28 -21.98
C SER A 190 0.21 33.27 -21.61
N SER A 191 -0.84 33.13 -22.42
CA SER A 191 -1.81 32.06 -22.24
C SER A 191 -1.18 30.77 -22.77
N GLN A 192 -0.39 30.10 -21.92
CA GLN A 192 -0.04 28.71 -22.18
C GLN A 192 -1.32 27.89 -22.02
N ASP A 193 -1.93 27.53 -23.14
CA ASP A 193 -2.90 26.42 -23.17
C ASP A 193 -2.19 25.20 -22.58
N THR A 194 -2.61 24.79 -21.37
CA THR A 194 -2.13 23.55 -20.77
C THR A 194 -2.69 22.39 -21.58
N VAL A 195 -1.89 21.91 -22.52
CA VAL A 195 -2.20 20.70 -23.29
C VAL A 195 -2.14 19.53 -22.31
N ASN A 196 -3.30 19.08 -21.88
CA ASN A 196 -3.45 17.91 -21.03
C ASN A 196 -3.63 16.71 -21.94
N SER A 197 -2.91 15.62 -21.68
CA SER A 197 -3.02 14.38 -22.45
C SER A 197 -3.83 13.31 -21.70
N CYS A 198 -4.38 12.36 -22.45
CA CYS A 198 -5.03 11.18 -21.85
C CYS A 198 -4.00 10.09 -21.56
N ILE A 199 -3.99 9.53 -20.33
CA ILE A 199 -3.04 8.47 -19.95
C ILE A 199 -3.17 7.17 -20.77
N CYS A 200 -4.35 6.90 -21.35
CA CYS A 200 -4.66 5.66 -22.06
C CYS A 200 -4.26 5.72 -23.56
N CYS A 201 -4.78 6.68 -24.33
CA CYS A 201 -4.44 6.83 -25.75
C CYS A 201 -3.22 7.72 -26.03
N ARG A 202 -2.77 8.52 -25.04
CA ARG A 202 -1.71 9.55 -25.16
C ARG A 202 -2.04 10.73 -26.08
N ASP A 203 -3.30 10.86 -26.53
CA ASP A 203 -3.76 12.02 -27.30
C ASP A 203 -3.77 13.31 -26.46
N ASP A 204 -3.46 14.43 -27.13
CA ASP A 204 -3.32 15.78 -26.58
C ASP A 204 -4.60 16.62 -26.71
N PHE A 205 -5.15 17.13 -25.60
CA PHE A 205 -6.40 17.88 -25.57
C PHE A 205 -6.22 19.34 -25.12
N LYS A 206 -6.52 20.28 -26.02
CA LYS A 206 -6.42 21.73 -25.80
C LYS A 206 -7.55 22.35 -24.95
N LYS A 207 -8.44 21.53 -24.37
CA LYS A 207 -9.61 21.99 -23.60
C LYS A 207 -9.86 21.07 -22.41
N SER A 208 -9.81 21.61 -21.20
CA SER A 208 -10.00 20.90 -19.93
C SER A 208 -11.39 20.26 -19.74
N LYS A 209 -12.32 20.46 -20.68
CA LYS A 209 -13.66 19.83 -20.70
C LYS A 209 -13.74 18.54 -21.54
N ALA A 210 -12.67 18.17 -22.25
CA ALA A 210 -12.58 16.95 -23.06
C ALA A 210 -11.84 15.81 -22.33
N LEU A 211 -11.44 16.04 -21.07
CA LEU A 211 -10.78 15.09 -20.20
C LEU A 211 -11.48 15.07 -18.84
N GLN A 212 -11.71 13.88 -18.30
CA GLN A 212 -12.13 13.66 -16.93
C GLN A 212 -10.90 13.44 -16.05
N THR A 213 -10.71 14.27 -15.04
CA THR A 213 -9.70 14.04 -13.99
C THR A 213 -10.30 13.14 -12.91
N LEU A 214 -9.67 11.98 -12.68
CA LEU A 214 -10.10 11.03 -11.65
C LEU A 214 -9.57 11.45 -10.26
N PRO A 215 -10.14 10.95 -9.14
CA PRO A 215 -9.69 11.30 -7.80
C PRO A 215 -8.22 10.96 -7.48
N CYS A 216 -7.61 10.06 -8.26
CA CYS A 216 -6.18 9.72 -8.21
C CYS A 216 -5.29 10.66 -9.05
N GLY A 217 -5.82 11.78 -9.57
CA GLY A 217 -5.08 12.80 -10.34
C GLY A 217 -4.91 12.51 -11.84
N HIS A 218 -5.17 11.29 -12.30
CA HIS A 218 -5.00 10.90 -13.71
C HIS A 218 -6.13 11.41 -14.62
N ASN A 219 -5.79 11.76 -15.86
CA ASN A 219 -6.70 12.32 -16.86
C ASN A 219 -7.04 11.30 -17.97
N TYR A 220 -8.33 11.14 -18.26
CA TYR A 220 -8.84 10.26 -19.32
C TYR A 220 -9.75 11.02 -20.28
N CYS A 221 -9.67 10.73 -21.58
CA CYS A 221 -10.69 11.17 -22.53
C CYS A 221 -11.94 10.30 -22.39
N ASP A 222 -13.11 10.85 -22.73
CA ASP A 222 -14.39 10.16 -22.53
C ASP A 222 -14.45 8.81 -23.28
N ALA A 223 -13.79 8.69 -24.44
CA ALA A 223 -13.75 7.44 -25.21
C ALA A 223 -12.98 6.31 -24.51
N CYS A 224 -11.76 6.57 -24.03
CA CYS A 224 -10.99 5.57 -23.26
C CYS A 224 -11.67 5.21 -21.94
N LEU A 225 -12.31 6.19 -21.29
CA LEU A 225 -13.04 5.98 -20.04
C LEU A 225 -14.33 5.17 -20.26
N HIS A 226 -15.03 5.39 -21.37
CA HIS A 226 -16.19 4.59 -21.79
C HIS A 226 -15.80 3.12 -22.01
N VAL A 227 -14.69 2.87 -22.72
CA VAL A 227 -14.16 1.50 -22.93
C VAL A 227 -13.82 0.83 -21.59
N LEU A 228 -13.13 1.54 -20.68
CA LEU A 228 -12.78 1.02 -19.35
C LEU A 228 -14.03 0.63 -18.53
N ILE A 229 -15.04 1.50 -18.50
CA ILE A 229 -16.31 1.24 -17.80
C ILE A 229 -17.09 0.08 -18.46
N THR A 230 -17.08 0.01 -19.80
CA THR A 230 -17.76 -1.06 -20.56
C THR A 230 -17.06 -2.42 -20.39
N GLN A 231 -15.74 -2.47 -20.25
CA GLN A 231 -15.03 -3.70 -19.89
C GLN A 231 -15.42 -4.18 -18.48
N ALA A 232 -15.44 -3.28 -17.49
CA ALA A 232 -15.92 -3.60 -16.14
C ALA A 232 -17.39 -4.03 -16.10
N ALA A 233 -18.23 -3.51 -17.01
CA ALA A 233 -19.64 -3.90 -17.13
C ALA A 233 -19.84 -5.36 -17.61
N ASN A 234 -18.85 -5.93 -18.30
CA ASN A 234 -18.92 -7.28 -18.87
C ASN A 234 -18.11 -8.31 -18.07
N ASP A 235 -17.08 -7.89 -17.34
CA ASP A 235 -16.14 -8.77 -16.65
C ASP A 235 -16.11 -8.49 -15.14
N GLU A 236 -16.53 -9.50 -14.37
CA GLU A 236 -16.61 -9.45 -12.91
C GLU A 236 -15.24 -9.17 -12.25
N SER A 237 -14.15 -9.67 -12.83
CA SER A 237 -12.79 -9.45 -12.31
C SER A 237 -12.33 -7.98 -12.43
N LYS A 238 -13.00 -7.21 -13.29
CA LYS A 238 -12.70 -5.79 -13.57
C LYS A 238 -13.71 -4.83 -12.93
N MET A 239 -14.66 -5.35 -12.14
CA MET A 239 -15.63 -4.57 -11.37
C MET A 239 -15.12 -4.36 -9.93
N PRO A 240 -15.20 -3.15 -9.34
CA PRO A 240 -15.58 -1.88 -9.97
C PRO A 240 -14.47 -1.36 -10.93
N PRO A 241 -14.81 -0.53 -11.92
CA PRO A 241 -13.81 0.13 -12.76
C PRO A 241 -12.89 1.00 -11.90
N ARG A 242 -11.58 0.70 -11.92
CA ARG A 242 -10.54 1.36 -11.11
C ARG A 242 -9.51 2.08 -12.00
N CYS A 243 -8.88 3.10 -11.44
CA CYS A 243 -7.63 3.66 -11.94
C CYS A 243 -6.61 3.64 -10.79
N CYS A 244 -5.44 3.05 -11.04
CA CYS A 244 -4.51 2.68 -9.98
C CYS A 244 -5.24 1.85 -8.91
N THR A 245 -5.19 2.24 -7.63
CA THR A 245 -5.89 1.57 -6.53
C THR A 245 -7.33 2.05 -6.31
N GLN A 246 -7.73 3.18 -6.87
CA GLN A 246 -8.99 3.86 -6.57
C GLN A 246 -10.11 3.50 -7.56
N ALA A 247 -11.32 3.30 -7.06
CA ALA A 247 -12.50 3.06 -7.89
C ALA A 247 -13.09 4.37 -8.45
N ILE A 248 -13.62 4.33 -9.67
CA ILE A 248 -14.14 5.51 -10.37
C ILE A 248 -15.52 5.89 -9.79
N PRO A 249 -15.74 7.15 -9.34
CA PRO A 249 -17.01 7.57 -8.74
C PRO A 249 -18.21 7.53 -9.68
N SER A 250 -19.40 7.30 -9.10
CA SER A 250 -20.70 7.31 -9.80
C SER A 250 -20.94 8.58 -10.62
N ALA A 251 -20.48 9.73 -10.13
CA ALA A 251 -20.62 11.02 -10.80
C ALA A 251 -19.95 11.07 -12.18
N ILE A 252 -18.77 10.43 -12.34
CA ILE A 252 -18.00 10.43 -13.59
C ILE A 252 -18.55 9.38 -14.56
N ILE A 253 -18.96 8.21 -14.05
CA ILE A 253 -19.62 7.18 -14.87
C ILE A 253 -20.91 7.74 -15.51
N ARG A 254 -21.64 8.60 -14.78
CA ARG A 254 -22.86 9.26 -15.24
C ARG A 254 -22.67 10.35 -16.30
N THR A 255 -21.46 10.89 -16.49
CA THR A 255 -21.18 11.86 -17.56
C THR A 255 -20.67 11.19 -18.83
N VAL A 256 -20.06 10.00 -18.72
CA VAL A 256 -19.43 9.28 -19.85
C VAL A 256 -20.41 8.32 -20.54
N LEU A 257 -21.27 7.62 -19.80
CA LEU A 257 -22.23 6.65 -20.38
C LEU A 257 -23.56 7.30 -20.82
N THR A 258 -24.17 6.79 -21.88
CA THR A 258 -25.57 7.11 -22.27
C THR A 258 -26.59 6.56 -21.27
N LYS A 259 -27.86 6.99 -21.33
CA LYS A 259 -28.91 6.55 -20.38
C LYS A 259 -29.23 5.06 -20.49
N GLU A 260 -29.02 4.48 -21.66
CA GLU A 260 -29.21 3.08 -21.99
C GLU A 260 -28.05 2.25 -21.39
N GLU A 261 -26.81 2.68 -21.63
CA GLU A 261 -25.60 2.05 -21.07
C GLU A 261 -25.54 2.16 -19.55
N GLN A 262 -25.95 3.29 -18.96
CA GLN A 262 -26.07 3.44 -17.50
C GLN A 262 -27.01 2.38 -16.90
N GLN A 263 -28.09 2.02 -17.60
CA GLN A 263 -29.01 0.96 -17.14
C GLN A 263 -28.42 -0.44 -17.30
N LEU A 264 -27.62 -0.69 -18.34
CA LEU A 264 -26.90 -1.96 -18.52
C LEU A 264 -25.80 -2.12 -17.46
N PHE A 265 -24.94 -1.12 -17.28
CA PHE A 265 -23.93 -1.07 -16.21
C PHE A 265 -24.57 -1.33 -14.84
N MET A 266 -25.69 -0.69 -14.54
CA MET A 266 -26.43 -0.90 -13.30
C MET A 266 -27.03 -2.32 -13.14
N LYS A 267 -27.37 -3.03 -14.23
CA LYS A 267 -27.75 -4.44 -14.16
C LYS A 267 -26.53 -5.32 -13.84
N SER A 268 -25.39 -5.08 -14.50
CA SER A 268 -24.14 -5.81 -14.22
C SER A 268 -23.67 -5.61 -12.79
N VAL A 269 -23.70 -4.37 -12.26
CA VAL A 269 -23.39 -4.08 -10.85
C VAL A 269 -24.30 -4.86 -9.91
N LEU A 270 -25.62 -4.90 -10.17
CA LEU A 270 -26.58 -5.69 -9.37
C LEU A 270 -26.36 -7.22 -9.46
N GLN A 271 -25.85 -7.70 -10.59
CA GLN A 271 -25.50 -9.10 -10.80
C GLN A 271 -24.22 -9.46 -10.02
N PHE A 272 -23.16 -8.67 -10.18
CA PHE A 272 -21.86 -8.90 -9.54
C PHE A 272 -21.90 -8.65 -8.01
N SER A 273 -22.71 -7.69 -7.53
CA SER A 273 -22.94 -7.50 -6.08
C SER A 273 -23.73 -8.64 -5.42
N THR A 274 -24.29 -9.56 -6.21
CA THR A 274 -24.99 -10.75 -5.71
C THR A 274 -24.02 -11.94 -5.78
N PRO A 275 -23.71 -12.65 -4.67
CA PRO A 275 -22.85 -13.85 -4.70
C PRO A 275 -23.37 -14.91 -5.67
N TRP A 276 -22.46 -15.60 -6.39
CA TRP A 276 -22.78 -16.46 -7.54
C TRP A 276 -23.71 -17.62 -7.18
N GLU A 277 -23.54 -18.19 -5.99
CA GLU A 277 -24.37 -19.21 -5.35
C GLU A 277 -25.83 -18.76 -5.29
N SER A 278 -26.04 -17.45 -5.17
CA SER A 278 -27.33 -16.82 -4.93
C SER A 278 -27.91 -16.05 -6.13
N ARG A 279 -27.19 -16.03 -7.27
CA ARG A 279 -27.68 -15.49 -8.55
C ARG A 279 -28.76 -16.41 -9.14
N ILE A 280 -29.83 -15.80 -9.65
CA ILE A 280 -30.92 -16.46 -10.36
C ILE A 280 -31.03 -15.83 -11.75
N PHE A 281 -30.93 -16.65 -12.79
CA PHE A 281 -31.14 -16.27 -14.18
C PHE A 281 -32.51 -16.73 -14.65
N CYS A 282 -33.02 -16.14 -15.74
CA CYS A 282 -34.30 -16.57 -16.28
C CYS A 282 -34.21 -17.98 -16.91
N PRO A 283 -35.04 -18.96 -16.50
CA PRO A 283 -35.01 -20.32 -17.05
C PRO A 283 -35.57 -20.41 -18.48
N ASN A 284 -36.06 -19.29 -19.05
CA ASN A 284 -36.32 -19.19 -20.48
C ASN A 284 -35.00 -18.85 -21.20
N HIS A 285 -34.47 -19.81 -21.95
CA HIS A 285 -33.23 -19.68 -22.74
C HIS A 285 -33.24 -18.50 -23.73
N ALA A 286 -34.41 -18.08 -24.24
CA ALA A 286 -34.54 -16.93 -25.12
C ALA A 286 -34.51 -15.57 -24.37
N CYS A 287 -34.47 -15.59 -23.03
CA CYS A 287 -34.40 -14.40 -22.19
C CYS A 287 -33.09 -14.30 -21.41
N GLY A 288 -32.67 -15.38 -20.73
CA GLY A 288 -31.41 -15.48 -19.95
C GLY A 288 -31.19 -14.49 -18.80
N GLU A 289 -31.98 -13.42 -18.71
CA GLU A 289 -31.68 -12.23 -17.90
C GLU A 289 -31.68 -12.50 -16.39
N PHE A 290 -30.72 -11.88 -15.68
CA PHE A 290 -30.61 -11.91 -14.23
C PHE A 290 -31.89 -11.39 -13.54
N ILE A 291 -32.32 -12.06 -12.49
CA ILE A 291 -33.52 -11.73 -11.71
C ILE A 291 -33.08 -11.26 -10.31
N PRO A 292 -33.05 -9.94 -10.03
CA PRO A 292 -32.72 -9.43 -8.71
C PRO A 292 -33.71 -9.92 -7.65
N LYS A 293 -33.18 -10.33 -6.48
CA LYS A 293 -33.97 -10.71 -5.30
C LYS A 293 -34.93 -9.57 -4.91
N ARG A 294 -36.16 -9.91 -4.48
CA ARG A 294 -37.18 -8.95 -4.06
C ARG A 294 -37.22 -8.86 -2.53
N ASN A 295 -37.03 -7.67 -1.96
CA ASN A 295 -37.22 -7.40 -0.52
C ASN A 295 -38.69 -7.50 -0.04
N LYS A 296 -39.61 -7.93 -0.92
CA LYS A 296 -41.00 -8.27 -0.58
C LYS A 296 -41.28 -9.64 -1.18
N ILE A 297 -41.45 -10.60 -0.29
CA ILE A 297 -41.83 -11.97 -0.59
C ILE A 297 -43.36 -12.00 -0.69
N ASP A 298 -43.91 -12.60 -1.74
CA ASP A 298 -45.36 -12.73 -1.90
C ASP A 298 -45.86 -13.89 -1.01
N PRO A 299 -46.72 -13.66 0.02
CA PRO A 299 -47.02 -14.67 1.04
C PRO A 299 -47.71 -15.95 0.54
N LYS A 300 -48.18 -15.97 -0.72
CA LYS A 300 -48.76 -17.15 -1.37
C LYS A 300 -47.74 -17.99 -2.15
N HIS A 301 -46.59 -17.41 -2.52
CA HIS A 301 -45.55 -18.05 -3.33
C HIS A 301 -44.15 -17.61 -2.84
N PRO A 302 -43.69 -18.05 -1.65
CA PRO A 302 -42.50 -17.47 -1.02
C PRO A 302 -41.19 -17.71 -1.79
N PHE A 303 -41.07 -18.87 -2.42
CA PHE A 303 -39.86 -19.36 -3.10
C PHE A 303 -39.88 -19.12 -4.62
N GLU A 304 -40.64 -18.12 -5.07
CA GLU A 304 -40.88 -17.89 -6.49
C GLU A 304 -40.52 -16.47 -6.92
N VAL A 305 -39.72 -16.36 -7.98
CA VAL A 305 -39.31 -15.09 -8.57
C VAL A 305 -39.79 -14.97 -10.01
N VAL A 306 -40.35 -13.81 -10.35
CA VAL A 306 -40.89 -13.53 -11.70
C VAL A 306 -39.97 -12.57 -12.43
N CYS A 307 -39.47 -13.01 -13.59
CA CYS A 307 -38.64 -12.22 -14.50
C CYS A 307 -39.39 -10.95 -14.94
N ARG A 308 -38.70 -9.80 -15.03
CA ARG A 308 -39.33 -8.53 -15.43
C ARG A 308 -39.50 -8.37 -16.94
N ASN A 309 -38.69 -9.06 -17.73
CA ASN A 309 -38.65 -8.96 -19.18
C ASN A 309 -39.71 -9.90 -19.79
N CYS A 310 -39.48 -11.22 -19.76
CA CYS A 310 -40.39 -12.21 -20.34
C CYS A 310 -41.51 -12.73 -19.41
N ARG A 311 -41.59 -12.27 -18.14
CA ARG A 311 -42.57 -12.72 -17.12
C ARG A 311 -42.54 -14.21 -16.73
N THR A 312 -41.56 -14.99 -17.19
CA THR A 312 -41.34 -16.37 -16.75
C THR A 312 -41.13 -16.45 -15.23
N ARG A 313 -41.73 -17.46 -14.59
CA ARG A 313 -41.65 -17.76 -13.14
C ARG A 313 -40.53 -18.78 -12.89
N ALA A 314 -39.68 -18.53 -11.90
CA ALA A 314 -38.57 -19.40 -11.52
C ALA A 314 -38.57 -19.69 -10.01
N CYS A 315 -38.09 -20.86 -9.61
CA CYS A 315 -37.90 -21.19 -8.20
C CYS A 315 -36.59 -20.55 -7.68
N SER A 316 -36.62 -19.97 -6.48
CA SER A 316 -35.44 -19.37 -5.85
C SER A 316 -34.42 -20.37 -5.30
N ILE A 317 -34.83 -21.64 -5.15
CA ILE A 317 -34.01 -22.72 -4.58
C ILE A 317 -33.29 -23.47 -5.72
N CYS A 318 -34.01 -24.25 -6.53
CA CYS A 318 -33.42 -25.01 -7.63
C CYS A 318 -33.02 -24.18 -8.87
N LYS A 319 -33.31 -22.87 -8.89
CA LYS A 319 -33.06 -21.91 -9.99
C LYS A 319 -33.71 -22.26 -11.35
N ARG A 320 -34.51 -23.32 -11.43
CA ARG A 320 -35.23 -23.78 -12.64
C ARG A 320 -36.62 -23.13 -12.72
N ALA A 321 -37.42 -23.53 -13.71
CA ALA A 321 -38.82 -23.12 -13.82
C ALA A 321 -39.60 -23.42 -12.53
N ALA A 322 -40.51 -22.52 -12.16
CA ALA A 322 -41.27 -22.65 -10.91
C ALA A 322 -42.17 -23.91 -10.89
N HIS A 323 -42.34 -24.48 -9.71
CA HIS A 323 -43.10 -25.71 -9.50
C HIS A 323 -44.61 -25.44 -9.29
N ALA A 324 -45.43 -26.48 -9.42
CA ALA A 324 -46.87 -26.39 -9.20
C ALA A 324 -47.20 -26.04 -7.74
N PHE A 325 -48.34 -25.38 -7.51
CA PHE A 325 -48.77 -24.99 -6.16
C PHE A 325 -48.90 -26.21 -5.24
N GLY A 326 -48.25 -26.15 -4.08
CA GLY A 326 -48.25 -27.24 -3.10
C GLY A 326 -47.28 -28.38 -3.40
N GLN A 327 -46.39 -28.26 -4.40
CA GLN A 327 -45.23 -29.13 -4.54
C GLN A 327 -43.97 -28.47 -3.95
N ASP A 328 -43.22 -29.24 -3.17
CA ASP A 328 -41.95 -28.84 -2.59
C ASP A 328 -40.83 -28.86 -3.66
N CYS A 329 -39.71 -28.20 -3.40
CA CYS A 329 -38.59 -28.17 -4.33
C CYS A 329 -37.70 -29.42 -4.17
N PRO A 330 -37.49 -30.26 -5.20
CA PRO A 330 -36.69 -31.50 -5.10
C PRO A 330 -35.17 -31.27 -5.06
N ALA A 331 -34.74 -30.02 -4.88
CA ALA A 331 -33.35 -29.63 -4.59
C ALA A 331 -33.26 -28.77 -3.31
N ASP A 332 -34.32 -28.78 -2.49
CA ASP A 332 -34.32 -28.22 -1.14
C ASP A 332 -33.76 -29.26 -0.17
N TRP A 333 -32.44 -29.29 -0.08
CA TRP A 333 -31.70 -30.28 0.73
C TRP A 333 -31.91 -30.07 2.24
N GLU A 334 -32.21 -28.85 2.68
CA GLU A 334 -32.56 -28.55 4.07
C GLU A 334 -33.91 -29.18 4.42
N LEU A 335 -34.92 -28.99 3.57
CA LEU A 335 -36.20 -29.66 3.72
C LEU A 335 -36.06 -31.18 3.62
N ASP A 336 -35.32 -31.71 2.64
CA ASP A 336 -35.15 -33.15 2.47
C ASP A 336 -34.42 -33.80 3.66
N ALA A 337 -33.35 -33.18 4.17
CA ALA A 337 -32.67 -33.65 5.39
C ALA A 337 -33.59 -33.62 6.62
N VAL A 338 -34.44 -32.60 6.75
CA VAL A 338 -35.45 -32.52 7.83
C VAL A 338 -36.58 -33.56 7.65
N LEU A 339 -36.89 -33.98 6.42
CA LEU A 339 -37.81 -35.09 6.16
C LEU A 339 -37.17 -36.45 6.47
N GLN A 340 -35.92 -36.69 6.04
CA GLN A 340 -35.19 -37.93 6.36
C GLN A 340 -34.92 -38.06 7.87
N MET A 341 -34.60 -36.96 8.55
CA MET A 341 -34.49 -36.91 10.01
C MET A 341 -35.85 -37.20 10.66
N GLY A 342 -36.92 -36.58 10.16
CA GLY A 342 -38.28 -36.86 10.60
C GLY A 342 -38.66 -38.33 10.47
N GLU A 343 -38.35 -38.99 9.34
CA GLU A 343 -38.67 -40.41 9.15
C GLU A 343 -37.87 -41.36 10.05
N LYS A 344 -36.64 -40.98 10.43
CA LYS A 344 -35.83 -41.69 11.43
C LYS A 344 -36.41 -41.51 12.83
N SER A 345 -36.63 -40.27 13.26
CA SER A 345 -37.29 -39.91 14.54
C SER A 345 -38.81 -40.18 14.57
N GLY A 346 -39.35 -40.87 13.55
CA GLY A 346 -40.75 -41.30 13.45
C GLY A 346 -41.79 -40.21 13.10
N TRP A 347 -41.42 -38.93 13.02
CA TRP A 347 -42.31 -37.82 12.64
C TRP A 347 -42.97 -38.03 11.27
N ARG A 348 -44.25 -37.65 11.13
CA ARG A 348 -45.03 -37.85 9.90
C ARG A 348 -45.57 -36.55 9.30
N ARG A 349 -45.40 -36.36 7.98
CA ARG A 349 -46.02 -35.23 7.26
C ARG A 349 -47.54 -35.39 7.19
N CYS A 350 -48.28 -34.31 7.48
CA CYS A 350 -49.73 -34.29 7.27
C CYS A 350 -50.09 -34.16 5.78
N TYR A 351 -50.93 -35.07 5.25
CA TYR A 351 -51.36 -35.07 3.85
C TYR A 351 -51.96 -33.74 3.34
N LYS A 352 -52.61 -32.96 4.22
CA LYS A 352 -53.36 -31.75 3.85
C LYS A 352 -52.53 -30.46 3.84
N CYS A 353 -51.58 -30.32 4.77
CA CYS A 353 -50.78 -29.09 4.90
C CYS A 353 -49.26 -29.32 4.88
N ARG A 354 -48.81 -30.56 4.65
CA ARG A 354 -47.40 -30.98 4.51
C ARG A 354 -46.45 -30.72 5.68
N ASN A 355 -46.87 -29.99 6.72
CA ASN A 355 -46.16 -29.87 7.99
C ASN A 355 -45.85 -31.26 8.56
N LEU A 356 -44.65 -31.44 9.09
CA LEU A 356 -44.32 -32.53 10.00
C LEU A 356 -45.18 -32.42 11.27
N VAL A 357 -45.54 -33.57 11.81
CA VAL A 357 -46.23 -33.72 13.10
C VAL A 357 -45.50 -34.83 13.86
N GLU A 358 -45.31 -34.61 15.15
CA GLU A 358 -44.74 -35.56 16.10
C GLU A 358 -45.87 -36.21 16.91
N LEU A 359 -45.77 -37.52 17.17
CA LEU A 359 -46.63 -38.26 18.10
C LEU A 359 -45.88 -38.37 19.42
N THR A 360 -46.23 -37.54 20.39
CA THR A 360 -45.57 -37.56 21.71
C THR A 360 -45.97 -38.79 22.52
N GLN A 361 -47.27 -39.11 22.58
CA GLN A 361 -47.82 -40.36 23.13
C GLN A 361 -49.19 -40.67 22.49
N GLY A 362 -49.57 -41.96 22.42
CA GLY A 362 -50.95 -42.39 22.16
C GLY A 362 -51.16 -43.24 20.90
N CYS A 363 -52.45 -43.55 20.63
CA CYS A 363 -52.90 -44.39 19.53
C CYS A 363 -52.48 -43.87 18.14
N SER A 364 -52.56 -44.73 17.12
CA SER A 364 -52.12 -44.42 15.75
C SER A 364 -52.94 -43.35 15.00
N HIS A 365 -53.96 -42.74 15.63
CA HIS A 365 -54.75 -41.60 15.15
C HIS A 365 -54.09 -40.27 15.53
N ILE A 366 -53.89 -39.37 14.57
CA ILE A 366 -53.34 -38.03 14.84
C ILE A 366 -54.10 -36.92 14.10
N THR A 367 -54.29 -35.79 14.78
CA THR A 367 -54.96 -34.60 14.24
C THR A 367 -53.96 -33.46 14.07
N CYS A 368 -53.72 -33.02 12.84
CA CYS A 368 -52.82 -31.90 12.57
C CYS A 368 -53.47 -30.55 12.97
N ARG A 369 -52.63 -29.52 13.21
CA ARG A 369 -53.04 -28.11 13.40
C ARG A 369 -53.95 -27.58 12.27
N CYS A 370 -53.90 -28.15 11.06
CA CYS A 370 -54.82 -27.82 9.95
C CYS A 370 -56.21 -28.52 10.02
N LYS A 371 -56.52 -29.19 11.14
CA LYS A 371 -57.72 -30.01 11.41
C LYS A 371 -57.89 -31.23 10.49
N ALA A 372 -56.82 -31.67 9.82
CA ALA A 372 -56.80 -32.95 9.11
C ALA A 372 -56.52 -34.09 10.08
N GLN A 373 -57.34 -35.14 10.02
CA GLN A 373 -57.14 -36.39 10.75
C GLN A 373 -56.54 -37.44 9.82
N PHE A 374 -55.49 -38.12 10.27
CA PHE A 374 -54.78 -39.18 9.55
C PHE A 374 -54.16 -40.17 10.53
N CYS A 375 -53.63 -41.26 10.01
CA CYS A 375 -52.83 -42.18 10.81
C CYS A 375 -51.36 -41.74 10.84
N TYR A 376 -50.73 -41.77 12.01
CA TYR A 376 -49.31 -41.49 12.16
C TYR A 376 -48.43 -42.52 11.42
N ILE A 377 -48.77 -43.80 11.56
CA ILE A 377 -48.04 -44.93 10.95
C ILE A 377 -48.30 -44.93 9.44
N CYS A 378 -49.57 -45.07 9.04
CA CYS A 378 -49.96 -45.34 7.65
C CYS A 378 -50.09 -44.10 6.75
N GLY A 379 -50.06 -42.88 7.30
CA GLY A 379 -50.19 -41.61 6.57
C GLY A 379 -51.58 -41.34 5.96
N ALA A 380 -52.38 -42.39 5.76
CA ALA A 380 -53.71 -42.33 5.16
C ALA A 380 -54.70 -41.51 6.00
N VAL A 381 -55.71 -40.96 5.31
CA VAL A 381 -56.83 -40.26 5.94
C VAL A 381 -57.53 -41.17 6.94
N TRP A 382 -57.82 -40.66 8.13
CA TRP A 382 -58.48 -41.43 9.17
C TRP A 382 -60.00 -41.45 8.97
N ASP A 383 -60.59 -42.64 8.96
CA ASP A 383 -62.04 -42.81 8.90
C ASP A 383 -62.61 -42.90 10.33
N PRO A 384 -63.57 -42.05 10.74
CA PRO A 384 -64.18 -42.12 12.08
C PRO A 384 -64.92 -43.42 12.40
N THR A 385 -65.23 -44.25 11.40
CA THR A 385 -65.98 -45.50 11.51
C THR A 385 -65.12 -46.76 11.30
N VAL A 386 -63.95 -46.65 10.65
CA VAL A 386 -63.08 -47.80 10.32
C VAL A 386 -61.65 -47.68 10.89
N GLY A 387 -61.17 -46.47 11.18
CA GLY A 387 -59.80 -46.21 11.69
C GLY A 387 -58.79 -45.82 10.60
N CYS A 388 -57.53 -46.26 10.73
CA CYS A 388 -56.59 -46.29 9.58
C CYS A 388 -57.08 -47.38 8.61
N PRO A 389 -57.32 -47.09 7.32
CA PRO A 389 -57.73 -48.09 6.33
C PRO A 389 -56.78 -49.28 6.16
N ASN A 390 -55.53 -49.17 6.64
CA ASN A 390 -54.50 -50.21 6.58
C ASN A 390 -54.32 -50.96 7.93
N TYR A 391 -55.27 -50.83 8.88
CA TYR A 391 -55.32 -51.57 10.15
C TYR A 391 -54.01 -51.56 10.99
N CYS A 392 -53.33 -50.41 11.07
CA CYS A 392 -52.06 -50.30 11.78
C CYS A 392 -52.21 -50.27 13.30
N ASN A 393 -52.11 -51.45 13.91
CA ASN A 393 -51.80 -51.64 15.34
C ASN A 393 -50.42 -51.01 15.62
N GLY A 394 -50.31 -50.22 16.69
CA GLY A 394 -49.27 -49.19 16.76
C GLY A 394 -48.29 -49.25 17.92
N GLU A 395 -48.31 -50.29 18.75
CA GLU A 395 -47.54 -50.32 20.00
C GLU A 395 -46.16 -50.98 19.80
N GLU A 396 -46.15 -52.23 19.35
CA GLU A 396 -44.94 -53.07 19.11
C GLU A 396 -43.92 -52.42 18.15
N GLU A 397 -44.36 -51.83 17.02
CA GLU A 397 -43.49 -51.15 16.05
C GLU A 397 -42.88 -49.85 16.62
N LEU A 398 -43.56 -49.17 17.54
CA LEU A 398 -43.03 -47.99 18.22
C LEU A 398 -42.12 -48.34 19.41
N GLU A 399 -42.29 -49.51 20.02
CA GLU A 399 -41.37 -50.05 21.03
C GLU A 399 -40.07 -50.54 20.39
N ARG A 400 -40.14 -51.31 19.30
CA ARG A 400 -38.94 -51.75 18.58
C ARG A 400 -38.07 -50.58 18.13
N ARG A 401 -38.67 -49.53 17.55
CA ARG A 401 -37.96 -48.30 17.13
C ARG A 401 -37.31 -47.54 18.28
N ARG A 402 -37.91 -47.55 19.48
CA ARG A 402 -37.29 -46.92 20.66
C ARG A 402 -36.07 -47.71 21.13
N ALA A 403 -36.18 -49.04 21.22
CA ALA A 403 -35.05 -49.90 21.54
C ALA A 403 -33.91 -49.82 20.49
N GLU A 404 -34.24 -49.71 19.20
CA GLU A 404 -33.27 -49.48 18.11
C GLU A 404 -32.54 -48.13 18.24
N GLU A 405 -33.25 -47.04 18.59
CA GLU A 405 -32.66 -45.70 18.80
C GLU A 405 -31.82 -45.63 20.09
N GLU A 406 -32.33 -46.16 21.20
CA GLU A 406 -31.63 -46.23 22.50
C GLU A 406 -30.34 -47.06 22.39
N ALA A 407 -30.36 -48.17 21.65
CA ALA A 407 -29.16 -48.96 21.37
C ALA A 407 -28.13 -48.20 20.55
N ARG A 408 -28.53 -47.43 19.53
CA ARG A 408 -27.60 -46.62 18.72
C ARG A 408 -26.98 -45.49 19.55
N ILE A 409 -27.75 -44.82 20.40
CA ILE A 409 -27.23 -43.79 21.31
C ILE A 409 -26.19 -44.40 22.27
N ALA A 410 -26.46 -45.58 22.84
CA ALA A 410 -25.50 -46.27 23.70
C ALA A 410 -24.21 -46.70 22.95
N GLU A 411 -24.30 -47.06 21.67
CA GLU A 411 -23.13 -47.37 20.83
C GLU A 411 -22.31 -46.10 20.51
N GLU A 412 -22.96 -44.99 20.15
CA GLU A 412 -22.31 -43.68 19.92
C GLU A 412 -21.63 -43.15 21.20
N GLU A 413 -22.27 -43.27 22.36
CA GLU A 413 -21.70 -42.89 23.66
C GLU A 413 -20.52 -43.79 24.06
N ALA A 414 -20.59 -45.10 23.79
CA ALA A 414 -19.49 -46.03 24.04
C ALA A 414 -18.28 -45.76 23.11
N GLU A 415 -18.50 -45.47 21.83
CA GLU A 415 -17.43 -45.10 20.90
C GLU A 415 -16.77 -43.77 21.31
N LYS A 416 -17.58 -42.80 21.78
CA LYS A 416 -17.09 -41.53 22.31
C LYS A 416 -16.25 -41.71 23.58
N ALA A 417 -16.74 -42.49 24.55
CA ALA A 417 -15.99 -42.79 25.78
C ALA A 417 -14.67 -43.54 25.49
N ALA A 418 -14.67 -44.45 24.50
CA ALA A 418 -13.46 -45.14 24.07
C ALA A 418 -12.42 -44.20 23.42
N LYS A 419 -12.88 -43.19 22.66
CA LYS A 419 -12.01 -42.12 22.11
C LYS A 419 -11.43 -41.24 23.22
N GLU A 420 -12.28 -40.77 24.15
CA GLU A 420 -11.86 -39.92 25.26
C GLU A 420 -10.82 -40.64 26.15
N ALA A 421 -11.04 -41.92 26.48
CA ALA A 421 -10.07 -42.73 27.23
C ALA A 421 -8.74 -42.97 26.46
N ALA A 422 -8.80 -43.13 25.13
CA ALA A 422 -7.60 -43.26 24.30
C ALA A 422 -6.81 -41.94 24.20
N GLU A 423 -7.49 -40.80 24.16
CA GLU A 423 -6.88 -39.47 24.21
C GLU A 423 -6.24 -39.19 25.59
N GLU A 424 -6.90 -39.55 26.70
CA GLU A 424 -6.32 -39.47 28.04
C GLU A 424 -5.02 -40.30 28.15
N LEU A 425 -5.04 -41.57 27.71
CA LEU A 425 -3.85 -42.42 27.69
C LEU A 425 -2.73 -41.87 26.80
N ALA A 426 -3.06 -41.28 25.65
CA ALA A 426 -2.09 -40.64 24.77
C ALA A 426 -1.48 -39.35 25.37
N THR A 427 -2.26 -38.56 26.10
CA THR A 427 -1.72 -37.40 26.83
C THR A 427 -0.84 -37.81 28.01
N ALA A 428 -1.16 -38.91 28.71
CA ALA A 428 -0.30 -39.49 29.73
C ALA A 428 1.05 -39.97 29.16
N GLU A 429 1.05 -40.76 28.07
CA GLU A 429 2.31 -41.20 27.42
C GLU A 429 3.17 -40.00 26.99
N ARG A 430 2.54 -38.94 26.45
CA ARG A 430 3.23 -37.70 26.08
C ARG A 430 3.86 -37.00 27.28
N LEU A 431 3.14 -36.80 28.38
CA LEU A 431 3.66 -36.14 29.58
C LEU A 431 4.80 -36.94 30.23
N GLU A 432 4.78 -38.27 30.14
CA GLU A 432 5.90 -39.12 30.57
C GLU A 432 7.10 -39.04 29.61
N ALA A 433 6.87 -38.95 28.30
CA ALA A 433 7.92 -38.72 27.32
C ALA A 433 8.58 -37.35 27.51
N GLU A 434 7.80 -36.30 27.79
CA GLU A 434 8.28 -34.95 28.08
C GLU A 434 9.14 -34.91 29.35
N LYS A 435 8.73 -35.58 30.45
CA LYS A 435 9.55 -35.75 31.66
C LYS A 435 10.87 -36.46 31.38
N ARG A 436 10.83 -37.64 30.73
CA ARG A 436 12.03 -38.42 30.41
C ARG A 436 13.00 -37.68 29.48
N THR A 437 12.49 -36.74 28.68
CA THR A 437 13.29 -35.83 27.84
C THR A 437 13.98 -34.75 28.69
N ALA A 438 13.25 -34.14 29.63
CA ALA A 438 13.82 -33.17 30.58
C ALA A 438 14.82 -33.78 31.57
N GLU A 439 14.71 -35.07 31.88
CA GLU A 439 15.60 -35.81 32.79
C GLU A 439 16.84 -36.41 32.09
N SER A 440 16.92 -36.41 30.75
CA SER A 440 18.06 -36.96 30.01
C SER A 440 19.28 -36.03 30.09
N GLU A 441 20.39 -36.51 30.66
CA GLU A 441 21.67 -35.80 30.65
C GLU A 441 22.16 -35.54 29.21
N GLU A 442 21.91 -36.50 28.30
CA GLU A 442 22.40 -36.44 26.92
C GLU A 442 21.70 -35.34 26.11
N LEU A 443 20.37 -35.23 26.23
CA LEU A 443 19.58 -34.19 25.57
C LEU A 443 19.78 -32.82 26.23
N ASN A 444 19.91 -32.75 27.57
CA ASN A 444 20.27 -31.50 28.24
C ASN A 444 21.67 -30.99 27.82
N ALA A 445 22.65 -31.89 27.67
CA ALA A 445 23.96 -31.54 27.14
C ALA A 445 23.90 -31.10 25.66
N LEU A 446 23.03 -31.68 24.84
CA LEU A 446 22.76 -31.18 23.48
C LEU A 446 22.16 -29.77 23.52
N ARG A 447 21.15 -29.52 24.37
CA ARG A 447 20.53 -28.20 24.52
C ARG A 447 21.55 -27.13 24.91
N ALA A 448 22.45 -27.45 25.82
CA ALA A 448 23.55 -26.57 26.21
C ALA A 448 24.50 -26.27 25.04
N ARG A 449 24.83 -27.25 24.18
CA ARG A 449 25.63 -27.02 22.96
C ARG A 449 24.92 -26.07 21.99
N GLN A 450 23.62 -26.28 21.74
CA GLN A 450 22.81 -25.42 20.86
C GLN A 450 22.69 -23.98 21.39
N ILE A 451 22.48 -23.79 22.70
CA ILE A 451 22.48 -22.47 23.34
C ILE A 451 23.85 -21.78 23.19
N ASN A 452 24.96 -22.49 23.44
CA ASN A 452 26.30 -21.93 23.25
C ASN A 452 26.60 -21.60 21.77
N GLU A 453 25.96 -22.26 20.80
CA GLU A 453 26.06 -21.94 19.37
C GLU A 453 25.20 -20.73 18.98
N ARG A 454 23.98 -20.62 19.52
CA ARG A 454 23.12 -19.43 19.43
C ARG A 454 23.84 -18.17 19.92
N ASP A 455 24.56 -18.27 21.03
CA ASP A 455 25.19 -17.12 21.68
C ASP A 455 26.47 -16.71 20.95
N ARG A 456 27.23 -17.67 20.39
CA ARG A 456 28.30 -17.41 19.41
C ARG A 456 27.77 -16.72 18.14
N PHE A 457 26.67 -17.23 17.57
CA PHE A 457 25.99 -16.62 16.42
C PHE A 457 25.61 -15.16 16.72
N SER A 458 24.95 -14.92 17.84
CA SER A 458 24.46 -13.60 18.26
C SER A 458 25.59 -12.62 18.63
N ALA A 459 26.76 -13.12 19.03
CA ALA A 459 27.96 -12.32 19.19
C ALA A 459 28.62 -11.98 17.83
N PHE A 460 28.67 -12.95 16.90
CA PHE A 460 29.20 -12.75 15.55
C PHE A 460 28.35 -11.77 14.74
N GLU A 461 27.02 -11.89 14.78
CA GLU A 461 26.06 -10.97 14.17
C GLU A 461 26.26 -9.52 14.63
N ARG A 462 26.34 -9.29 15.95
CA ARG A 462 26.61 -7.96 16.53
C ARG A 462 27.99 -7.43 16.13
N LYS A 463 29.04 -8.26 16.12
CA LYS A 463 30.39 -7.88 15.69
C LYS A 463 30.41 -7.45 14.22
N MET A 464 29.77 -8.22 13.33
CA MET A 464 29.72 -7.91 11.89
C MET A 464 28.91 -6.63 11.63
N LYS A 465 27.73 -6.48 12.25
CA LYS A 465 26.92 -5.26 12.15
C LYS A 465 27.67 -4.01 12.62
N TRP A 466 28.44 -4.11 13.71
CA TRP A 466 29.28 -3.01 14.20
C TRP A 466 30.38 -2.62 13.19
N ILE A 467 31.01 -3.59 12.53
CA ILE A 467 31.99 -3.33 11.46
C ILE A 467 31.34 -2.59 10.27
N MET A 468 30.16 -3.06 9.83
CA MET A 468 29.40 -2.43 8.74
C MET A 468 29.06 -0.96 9.06
N TRP A 469 28.54 -0.70 10.27
CA TRP A 469 28.20 0.64 10.74
C TRP A 469 29.43 1.54 10.91
N THR A 470 30.55 1.01 11.40
CA THR A 470 31.82 1.76 11.53
C THR A 470 32.38 2.16 10.16
N ARG A 471 32.31 1.26 9.16
CA ARG A 471 32.71 1.53 7.76
C ARG A 471 31.89 2.65 7.13
N HIS A 472 30.56 2.64 7.33
CA HIS A 472 29.66 3.71 6.86
C HIS A 472 29.93 5.04 7.57
N GLY A 473 30.07 5.03 8.89
CA GLY A 473 30.39 6.22 9.68
C GLY A 473 31.70 6.88 9.24
N GLN A 474 32.76 6.10 8.99
CA GLN A 474 34.02 6.62 8.46
C GLN A 474 33.83 7.21 7.06
N GLY A 475 33.17 6.50 6.13
CA GLY A 475 32.90 7.03 4.79
C GLY A 475 32.12 8.34 4.81
N LYS A 476 31.24 8.54 5.81
CA LYS A 476 30.49 9.78 6.00
C LYS A 476 31.40 10.93 6.46
N ILE A 477 32.34 10.66 7.37
CA ILE A 477 33.38 11.62 7.78
C ILE A 477 34.27 11.99 6.58
N ASP A 478 34.76 11.00 5.82
CA ASP A 478 35.64 11.20 4.66
C ASP A 478 35.01 12.06 3.54
N ILE A 479 33.67 12.05 3.42
CA ILE A 479 32.92 12.93 2.52
C ILE A 479 32.81 14.33 3.12
N LEU A 480 32.44 14.46 4.39
CA LEU A 480 32.27 15.76 5.06
C LEU A 480 33.58 16.57 5.11
N GLU A 481 34.71 15.95 5.46
CA GLU A 481 36.02 16.61 5.49
C GLU A 481 36.44 17.11 4.10
N ARG A 482 36.26 16.26 3.08
CA ARG A 482 36.55 16.60 1.67
C ARG A 482 35.71 17.80 1.20
N TYR A 483 34.44 17.87 1.58
CA TYR A 483 33.58 18.99 1.21
C TYR A 483 33.87 20.26 2.01
N ASP A 484 34.26 20.19 3.30
CA ASP A 484 34.71 21.39 4.01
C ASP A 484 36.01 21.96 3.42
N GLU A 485 36.99 21.11 3.08
CA GLU A 485 38.19 21.57 2.38
C GLU A 485 37.85 22.31 1.07
N LEU A 486 36.96 21.74 0.24
CA LEU A 486 36.52 22.35 -1.01
C LEU A 486 35.76 23.67 -0.78
N LEU A 487 34.90 23.70 0.23
CA LEU A 487 34.09 24.85 0.63
C LEU A 487 34.98 26.00 1.14
N SER A 488 35.94 25.69 2.00
CA SER A 488 36.94 26.65 2.51
C SER A 488 37.83 27.19 1.39
N LYS A 489 38.35 26.33 0.51
CA LYS A 489 39.11 26.73 -0.69
C LYS A 489 38.27 27.49 -1.72
N MET A 490 36.94 27.35 -1.73
CA MET A 490 36.03 28.16 -2.55
C MET A 490 35.78 29.53 -1.91
N LYS A 491 35.38 29.58 -0.64
CA LYS A 491 35.16 30.82 0.13
C LYS A 491 36.38 31.75 0.08
N GLU A 492 37.59 31.22 0.23
CA GLU A 492 38.80 32.04 0.15
C GLU A 492 38.99 32.70 -1.23
N ARG A 493 38.78 31.95 -2.32
CA ARG A 493 38.82 32.48 -3.70
C ARG A 493 37.72 33.52 -3.93
N HIS A 494 36.53 33.31 -3.38
CA HIS A 494 35.42 34.27 -3.44
C HIS A 494 35.77 35.59 -2.76
N ILE A 495 36.32 35.53 -1.53
CA ILE A 495 36.79 36.70 -0.77
C ILE A 495 37.89 37.44 -1.54
N ARG A 496 38.95 36.74 -1.98
CA ARG A 496 40.05 37.35 -2.77
C ARG A 496 39.58 38.02 -4.06
N THR A 497 38.51 37.51 -4.67
CA THR A 497 37.91 38.08 -5.89
C THR A 497 37.06 39.31 -5.58
N ALA A 498 36.33 39.29 -4.46
CA ALA A 498 35.54 40.43 -4.00
C ALA A 498 36.44 41.60 -3.58
N THR A 499 37.46 41.38 -2.75
CA THR A 499 38.37 42.46 -2.31
C THR A 499 39.10 43.12 -3.48
N HIS A 500 39.61 42.34 -4.44
CA HIS A 500 40.24 42.89 -5.64
C HIS A 500 39.26 43.70 -6.53
N LEU A 501 37.96 43.37 -6.51
CA LEU A 501 36.94 44.21 -7.14
C LEU A 501 36.72 45.51 -6.33
N GLU A 502 36.66 45.45 -5.01
CA GLU A 502 36.54 46.63 -4.13
C GLU A 502 37.72 47.59 -4.29
N ASP A 503 38.97 47.09 -4.25
CA ASP A 503 40.18 47.89 -4.46
C ASP A 503 40.14 48.63 -5.80
N ARG A 504 39.76 47.93 -6.88
CA ARG A 504 39.59 48.52 -8.22
C ARG A 504 38.45 49.56 -8.24
N GLN A 505 37.38 49.35 -7.48
CA GLN A 505 36.27 50.29 -7.38
C GLN A 505 36.65 51.56 -6.61
N VAL A 506 37.37 51.42 -5.49
CA VAL A 506 37.92 52.54 -4.70
C VAL A 506 38.91 53.35 -5.52
N ALA A 507 39.85 52.70 -6.22
CA ALA A 507 40.82 53.37 -7.09
C ALA A 507 40.13 54.22 -8.19
N ALA A 508 39.12 53.67 -8.85
CA ALA A 508 38.34 54.39 -9.87
C ALA A 508 37.52 55.56 -9.29
N GLU A 509 37.01 55.44 -8.05
CA GLU A 509 36.37 56.58 -7.38
C GLU A 509 37.38 57.67 -7.01
N MET A 510 38.58 57.30 -6.53
CA MET A 510 39.65 58.25 -6.19
C MET A 510 40.12 59.02 -7.43
N GLU A 511 40.34 58.34 -8.57
CA GLU A 511 40.70 58.97 -9.84
C GLU A 511 39.60 59.93 -10.32
N LEU A 512 38.32 59.50 -10.30
CA LEU A 512 37.19 60.35 -10.67
C LEU A 512 37.12 61.60 -9.78
N ARG A 513 37.25 61.46 -8.47
CA ARG A 513 37.26 62.58 -7.52
C ARG A 513 38.42 63.55 -7.78
N ALA A 514 39.62 63.03 -8.08
CA ALA A 514 40.79 63.85 -8.42
C ALA A 514 40.56 64.65 -9.71
N SER A 515 40.01 64.00 -10.74
CA SER A 515 39.65 64.64 -12.02
C SER A 515 38.61 65.75 -11.82
N LEU A 516 37.52 65.50 -11.09
CA LEU A 516 36.49 66.50 -10.82
C LEU A 516 37.04 67.71 -10.03
N LYS A 517 37.91 67.46 -9.04
CA LYS A 517 38.62 68.52 -8.30
C LYS A 517 39.61 69.32 -9.15
N GLN A 518 40.15 68.73 -10.21
CA GLN A 518 40.94 69.45 -11.22
C GLN A 518 40.04 70.30 -12.13
N GLN A 519 38.86 69.80 -12.51
CA GLN A 519 37.88 70.57 -13.28
C GLN A 519 37.38 71.80 -12.49
N GLU A 520 36.99 71.61 -11.23
CA GLU A 520 36.64 72.66 -10.25
C GLU A 520 37.72 73.76 -10.19
N ARG A 521 38.98 73.38 -9.93
CA ARG A 521 40.12 74.31 -9.94
C ARG A 521 40.27 75.06 -11.27
N SER A 522 40.03 74.40 -12.40
CA SER A 522 40.11 75.06 -13.72
C SER A 522 39.01 76.11 -13.92
N VAL A 523 37.78 75.84 -13.44
CA VAL A 523 36.67 76.80 -13.46
C VAL A 523 37.00 77.98 -12.55
N GLN A 524 37.49 77.72 -11.33
CA GLN A 524 37.83 78.76 -10.36
C GLN A 524 38.99 79.67 -10.81
N ILE A 525 39.97 79.13 -11.55
CA ILE A 525 41.05 79.92 -12.16
C ILE A 525 40.54 80.75 -13.34
N ARG A 526 39.69 80.17 -14.22
CA ARG A 526 39.05 80.94 -15.30
C ARG A 526 38.17 82.06 -14.77
N LEU A 527 37.38 81.80 -13.72
CA LEU A 527 36.58 82.82 -13.04
C LEU A 527 37.46 83.96 -12.54
N ARG A 528 38.50 83.69 -11.74
CA ARG A 528 39.42 84.74 -11.25
C ARG A 528 40.08 85.55 -12.35
N HIS A 529 40.40 84.92 -13.48
CA HIS A 529 40.94 85.62 -14.65
C HIS A 529 39.89 86.50 -15.33
N MET A 530 38.65 86.04 -15.47
CA MET A 530 37.55 86.81 -16.06
C MET A 530 37.04 87.92 -15.14
N GLU A 531 37.01 87.68 -13.82
CA GLU A 531 36.78 88.67 -12.77
C GLU A 531 37.82 89.80 -12.91
N ALA A 532 39.11 89.48 -12.82
CA ALA A 532 40.18 90.47 -12.98
C ALA A 532 40.23 91.16 -14.36
N TYR A 533 39.71 90.52 -15.41
CA TYR A 533 39.58 91.11 -16.75
C TYR A 533 38.42 92.12 -16.83
N CYS A 534 37.26 91.79 -16.24
CA CYS A 534 36.05 92.61 -16.27
C CYS A 534 36.05 93.72 -15.21
N ASP A 535 36.61 93.48 -14.02
CA ASP A 535 36.73 94.47 -12.93
C ASP A 535 37.66 95.63 -13.29
N GLY A 536 38.57 95.42 -14.24
CA GLY A 536 39.27 96.49 -14.96
C GLY A 536 40.01 97.51 -14.08
N LEU A 537 40.63 97.06 -12.97
CA LEU A 537 41.29 97.93 -11.98
C LEU A 537 42.18 98.99 -12.66
N GLY A 538 41.72 100.24 -12.64
CA GLY A 538 42.28 101.38 -13.36
C GLY A 538 43.58 101.93 -12.77
N LEU A 539 44.60 101.08 -12.64
CA LEU A 539 45.91 101.40 -12.06
C LEU A 539 47.06 101.31 -13.07
N ASN A 540 46.79 101.61 -14.34
CA ASN A 540 47.84 101.94 -15.32
C ASN A 540 48.33 103.40 -15.11
N ALA A 541 48.90 103.67 -13.94
CA ALA A 541 49.74 104.84 -13.75
C ALA A 541 51.06 104.62 -14.51
N ASN A 542 51.28 105.40 -15.57
CA ASN A 542 52.45 105.37 -16.47
C ASN A 542 52.63 104.09 -17.33
N GLY A 543 51.89 104.00 -18.43
CA GLY A 543 52.18 103.07 -19.53
C GLY A 543 51.40 103.42 -20.81
N ALA A 544 52.08 103.59 -21.94
CA ALA A 544 51.51 104.13 -23.18
C ALA A 544 50.71 103.10 -24.02
N ASN A 545 49.78 102.38 -23.38
CA ASN A 545 48.84 101.47 -24.03
C ASN A 545 47.41 102.03 -23.99
N PRO A 546 46.57 101.79 -25.03
CA PRO A 546 45.19 102.28 -25.05
C PRO A 546 44.34 101.64 -23.94
N ALA A 547 43.35 102.39 -23.45
CA ALA A 547 42.43 101.93 -22.42
C ALA A 547 41.63 100.70 -22.89
N ARG A 548 41.55 99.67 -22.04
CA ARG A 548 40.92 98.38 -22.37
C ARG A 548 39.41 98.46 -22.17
N VAL A 549 38.65 98.27 -23.25
CA VAL A 549 37.18 98.28 -23.22
C VAL A 549 36.66 96.86 -23.00
N VAL A 550 35.96 96.62 -21.89
CA VAL A 550 35.19 95.40 -21.65
C VAL A 550 33.89 95.47 -22.47
N THR A 551 33.56 94.40 -23.18
CA THR A 551 32.35 94.34 -24.01
C THR A 551 31.18 93.64 -23.29
N GLU A 552 29.96 93.88 -23.76
CA GLU A 552 28.78 93.19 -23.24
C GLU A 552 28.87 91.66 -23.39
N ARG A 553 29.62 91.19 -24.40
CA ARG A 553 29.92 89.77 -24.61
C ARG A 553 30.75 89.18 -23.47
N ASP A 554 31.77 89.91 -23.00
CA ASP A 554 32.67 89.44 -21.95
C ASP A 554 31.93 89.33 -20.59
N LEU A 555 31.02 90.26 -20.32
CA LEU A 555 30.14 90.21 -19.14
C LEU A 555 29.15 89.02 -19.21
N ARG A 556 28.58 88.74 -20.39
CA ARG A 556 27.75 87.54 -20.61
C ARG A 556 28.56 86.26 -20.44
N GLU A 557 29.84 86.23 -20.86
CA GLU A 557 30.73 85.08 -20.71
C GLU A 557 31.14 84.86 -19.24
N LEU A 558 31.41 85.92 -18.47
CA LEU A 558 31.61 85.86 -17.02
C LEU A 558 30.36 85.29 -16.31
N GLY A 559 29.15 85.76 -16.67
CA GLY A 559 27.90 85.21 -16.16
C GLY A 559 27.71 83.72 -16.48
N GLN A 560 28.15 83.26 -17.66
CA GLN A 560 28.16 81.84 -17.99
C GLN A 560 29.14 81.04 -17.12
N GLN A 561 30.33 81.56 -16.81
CA GLN A 561 31.28 80.87 -15.92
C GLN A 561 30.75 80.76 -14.47
N TYR A 562 29.96 81.72 -13.99
CA TYR A 562 29.28 81.60 -12.69
C TYR A 562 28.21 80.51 -12.68
N ASN A 563 27.32 80.47 -13.69
CA ASN A 563 26.36 79.40 -13.84
C ASN A 563 27.04 78.02 -13.90
N VAL A 564 28.16 77.92 -14.63
CA VAL A 564 28.99 76.71 -14.70
C VAL A 564 29.50 76.32 -13.32
N ARG A 565 30.06 77.25 -12.52
CA ARG A 565 30.50 76.98 -11.13
C ARG A 565 29.35 76.46 -10.28
N ASP A 566 28.21 77.12 -10.29
CA ASP A 566 27.10 76.83 -9.36
C ASP A 566 26.40 75.49 -9.70
N ASP A 567 26.47 75.03 -10.96
CA ASP A 567 26.05 73.69 -11.35
C ASP A 567 27.11 72.58 -11.15
N MET A 568 28.40 72.91 -10.94
CA MET A 568 29.48 71.91 -10.83
C MET A 568 29.22 70.89 -9.73
N ASP A 569 28.89 71.30 -8.51
CA ASP A 569 28.75 70.37 -7.38
C ASP A 569 27.62 69.36 -7.60
N ARG A 570 26.49 69.80 -8.17
CA ARG A 570 25.37 68.94 -8.54
C ARG A 570 25.77 67.93 -9.63
N LEU A 571 26.48 68.40 -10.66
CA LEU A 571 26.97 67.55 -11.75
C LEU A 571 28.03 66.56 -11.26
N HIS A 572 29.01 66.99 -10.46
CA HIS A 572 30.03 66.16 -9.83
C HIS A 572 29.40 65.07 -8.94
N GLN A 573 28.46 65.44 -8.07
CA GLN A 573 27.76 64.49 -7.20
C GLN A 573 26.96 63.47 -8.02
N SER A 574 26.24 63.91 -9.07
CA SER A 574 25.50 63.00 -9.95
C SER A 574 26.41 61.99 -10.66
N LYS A 575 27.59 62.44 -11.13
CA LYS A 575 28.59 61.60 -11.81
C LYS A 575 29.19 60.55 -10.87
N VAL A 576 29.47 60.92 -9.61
CA VAL A 576 29.92 59.97 -8.57
C VAL A 576 28.82 58.97 -8.21
N ASN A 577 27.56 59.40 -8.09
CA ASN A 577 26.43 58.51 -7.78
C ASN A 577 26.19 57.49 -8.90
N VAL A 578 26.11 57.91 -10.16
CA VAL A 578 25.93 57.00 -11.33
C VAL A 578 27.08 56.00 -11.44
N MET A 579 28.29 56.42 -11.12
CA MET A 579 29.47 55.55 -11.06
C MET A 579 29.34 54.50 -9.94
N ARG A 580 28.98 54.92 -8.72
CA ARG A 580 28.71 54.02 -7.58
C ARG A 580 27.57 53.03 -7.83
N ASP A 581 26.47 53.47 -8.45
CA ASP A 581 25.34 52.60 -8.80
C ASP A 581 25.75 51.49 -9.79
N LYS A 582 26.71 51.78 -10.68
CA LYS A 582 27.29 50.78 -11.60
C LYS A 582 28.20 49.81 -10.84
N GLN A 583 29.04 50.32 -9.94
CA GLN A 583 29.92 49.51 -9.10
C GLN A 583 29.13 48.56 -8.18
N ALA A 584 28.10 49.06 -7.51
CA ALA A 584 27.22 48.29 -6.64
C ALA A 584 26.53 47.14 -7.39
N LYS A 585 26.03 47.39 -8.62
CA LYS A 585 25.45 46.34 -9.47
C LYS A 585 26.47 45.31 -9.93
N GLN A 586 27.72 45.71 -10.18
CA GLN A 586 28.80 44.76 -10.51
C GLN A 586 29.18 43.90 -9.31
N MET A 587 29.17 44.46 -8.09
CA MET A 587 29.38 43.69 -6.85
C MET A 587 28.21 42.74 -6.55
N GLU A 588 26.96 43.20 -6.66
CA GLU A 588 25.77 42.36 -6.50
C GLU A 588 25.76 41.17 -7.49
N GLN A 589 26.18 41.40 -8.75
CA GLN A 589 26.33 40.33 -9.74
C GLN A 589 27.51 39.38 -9.48
N LEU A 590 28.55 39.81 -8.76
CA LEU A 590 29.64 38.92 -8.33
C LEU A 590 29.16 38.04 -7.18
N LEU A 591 28.62 38.65 -6.13
CA LEU A 591 28.13 37.95 -4.94
C LEU A 591 27.03 36.93 -5.28
N CYS A 592 26.08 37.27 -6.16
CA CYS A 592 25.04 36.33 -6.60
C CYS A 592 25.60 35.08 -7.30
N ARG A 593 26.73 35.19 -8.04
CA ARG A 593 27.39 34.03 -8.65
C ARG A 593 28.16 33.20 -7.61
N GLN A 594 28.75 33.86 -6.62
CA GLN A 594 29.44 33.20 -5.51
C GLN A 594 28.45 32.43 -4.62
N GLU A 595 27.29 33.02 -4.30
CA GLU A 595 26.15 32.35 -3.66
C GLU A 595 25.72 31.11 -4.48
N GLU A 596 25.50 31.26 -5.79
CA GLU A 596 25.17 30.14 -6.68
C GLU A 596 26.25 29.03 -6.74
N GLU A 597 27.54 29.36 -6.68
CA GLU A 597 28.65 28.39 -6.68
C GLU A 597 28.69 27.59 -5.37
N LEU A 598 28.46 28.26 -4.23
CA LEU A 598 28.37 27.62 -2.92
C LEU A 598 27.14 26.72 -2.82
N GLU A 599 25.97 27.15 -3.33
CA GLU A 599 24.78 26.30 -3.42
C GLU A 599 25.00 25.05 -4.29
N LYS A 600 25.75 25.16 -5.40
CA LYS A 600 26.08 24.02 -6.27
C LYS A 600 27.08 23.06 -5.63
N LEU A 601 27.91 23.53 -4.69
CA LEU A 601 28.80 22.66 -3.91
C LEU A 601 28.05 21.94 -2.79
N ALA A 602 27.14 22.63 -2.08
CA ALA A 602 26.31 22.04 -1.04
C ALA A 602 25.41 20.92 -1.59
N ARG A 603 24.71 21.15 -2.71
CA ARG A 603 23.88 20.10 -3.34
C ARG A 603 24.67 18.85 -3.72
N LYS A 604 25.94 18.98 -4.09
CA LYS A 604 26.81 17.84 -4.39
C LYS A 604 27.26 17.09 -3.13
N GLN A 605 27.46 17.81 -2.02
CA GLN A 605 27.67 17.21 -0.72
C GLN A 605 26.43 16.40 -0.30
N ASP A 606 25.23 16.94 -0.51
CA ASP A 606 23.98 16.22 -0.26
C ASP A 606 23.85 14.99 -1.18
N GLU A 607 24.07 15.14 -2.50
CA GLU A 607 24.05 14.05 -3.50
C GLU A 607 25.03 12.90 -3.17
N ASP A 608 26.28 13.22 -2.79
CA ASP A 608 27.30 12.21 -2.42
C ASP A 608 26.95 11.51 -1.08
N LEU A 609 26.33 12.22 -0.13
CA LEU A 609 25.88 11.64 1.14
C LEU A 609 24.65 10.74 0.96
N GLU A 610 23.66 11.16 0.15
CA GLU A 610 22.50 10.33 -0.22
C GLU A 610 22.94 9.06 -0.95
N ALA A 611 23.96 9.13 -1.81
CA ALA A 611 24.53 7.96 -2.48
C ALA A 611 25.20 6.98 -1.51
N LEU A 612 25.96 7.48 -0.52
CA LEU A 612 26.58 6.64 0.52
C LEU A 612 25.52 5.99 1.42
N ASP A 613 24.55 6.76 1.90
CA ASP A 613 23.46 6.25 2.75
C ASP A 613 22.59 5.22 1.98
N SER A 614 22.36 5.42 0.68
CA SER A 614 21.67 4.45 -0.19
C SER A 614 22.44 3.13 -0.35
N SER A 615 23.77 3.19 -0.50
CA SER A 615 24.62 1.99 -0.56
C SER A 615 24.62 1.24 0.77
N PHE A 616 24.56 1.95 1.90
CA PHE A 616 24.51 1.37 3.24
C PHE A 616 23.18 0.65 3.53
N VAL A 617 22.05 1.19 3.07
CA VAL A 617 20.75 0.50 3.17
C VAL A 617 20.76 -0.81 2.38
N ALA A 618 21.39 -0.84 1.19
CA ALA A 618 21.54 -2.06 0.41
C ALA A 618 22.47 -3.09 1.08
N ASP A 619 23.58 -2.64 1.66
CA ASP A 619 24.48 -3.48 2.47
C ASP A 619 23.74 -4.05 3.71
N GLU A 620 22.93 -3.25 4.42
CA GLU A 620 22.16 -3.71 5.60
C GLU A 620 21.04 -4.68 5.23
N GLU A 621 20.32 -4.48 4.12
CA GLU A 621 19.34 -5.44 3.61
C GLU A 621 20.01 -6.77 3.24
N ALA A 622 21.13 -6.73 2.52
CA ALA A 622 21.85 -7.93 2.13
C ALA A 622 22.47 -8.66 3.35
N PHE A 623 22.97 -7.92 4.34
CA PHE A 623 23.42 -8.42 5.64
C PHE A 623 22.31 -9.19 6.36
N LEU A 624 21.13 -8.57 6.52
CA LEU A 624 19.98 -9.17 7.21
C LEU A 624 19.53 -10.46 6.52
N ASN A 625 19.40 -10.45 5.19
CA ASN A 625 19.04 -11.63 4.40
C ASN A 625 20.06 -12.77 4.56
N ALA A 626 21.36 -12.47 4.55
CA ALA A 626 22.41 -13.46 4.73
C ALA A 626 22.41 -14.06 6.15
N PHE A 627 22.20 -13.23 7.18
CA PHE A 627 22.12 -13.71 8.55
C PHE A 627 20.83 -14.50 8.83
N ASP A 628 19.69 -14.15 8.24
CA ASP A 628 18.48 -14.96 8.38
C ASP A 628 18.54 -16.30 7.62
N GLU A 629 19.25 -16.41 6.49
CA GLU A 629 19.53 -17.72 5.88
C GLU A 629 20.44 -18.57 6.78
N ARG A 630 21.54 -18.01 7.29
CA ARG A 630 22.43 -18.70 8.25
C ARG A 630 21.66 -19.13 9.50
N ARG A 631 20.78 -18.28 10.05
CA ARG A 631 19.91 -18.57 11.21
C ARG A 631 18.91 -19.69 10.89
N ARG A 632 18.28 -19.68 9.72
CA ARG A 632 17.37 -20.75 9.25
C ARG A 632 18.10 -22.06 8.97
N ARG A 633 19.32 -22.03 8.44
CA ARG A 633 20.19 -23.21 8.25
C ARG A 633 20.57 -23.83 9.60
N LEU A 634 21.00 -22.99 10.55
CA LEU A 634 21.37 -23.40 11.89
C LEU A 634 20.20 -24.03 12.68
N ARG A 635 19.00 -23.44 12.63
CA ARG A 635 17.79 -24.06 13.20
C ARG A 635 17.49 -25.44 12.60
N ARG A 636 17.55 -25.59 11.26
CA ARG A 636 17.35 -26.88 10.57
C ARG A 636 18.37 -27.93 11.03
N ARG A 637 19.64 -27.54 11.18
CA ARG A 637 20.71 -28.40 11.74
C ARG A 637 20.40 -28.84 13.17
N TRP A 638 19.96 -27.94 14.05
CA TRP A 638 19.60 -28.28 15.43
C TRP A 638 18.45 -29.28 15.53
N VAL A 639 17.42 -29.16 14.67
CA VAL A 639 16.34 -30.15 14.61
C VAL A 639 16.89 -31.52 14.20
N ILE A 640 17.68 -31.62 13.12
CA ILE A 640 18.19 -32.92 12.67
C ILE A 640 19.12 -33.56 13.73
N ILE A 641 19.96 -32.78 14.43
CA ILE A 641 20.78 -33.31 15.54
C ILE A 641 19.90 -33.76 16.72
N GLU A 642 18.81 -33.04 17.03
CA GLU A 642 17.82 -33.46 18.04
C GLU A 642 17.21 -34.82 17.67
N GLU A 643 16.72 -34.96 16.44
CA GLU A 643 16.06 -36.20 16.01
C GLU A 643 17.04 -37.38 16.00
N VAL A 644 18.30 -37.16 15.60
CA VAL A 644 19.39 -38.15 15.60
C VAL A 644 19.70 -38.62 17.03
N GLU A 645 19.99 -37.70 17.96
CA GLU A 645 20.32 -38.05 19.35
C GLU A 645 19.11 -38.67 20.06
N ARG A 646 17.91 -38.12 19.85
CA ARG A 646 16.66 -38.69 20.37
C ARG A 646 16.43 -40.11 19.85
N LYS A 647 16.66 -40.39 18.57
CA LYS A 647 16.55 -41.76 18.01
C LYS A 647 17.59 -42.71 18.57
N LYS A 648 18.84 -42.27 18.79
CA LYS A 648 19.85 -43.09 19.48
C LYS A 648 19.38 -43.48 20.90
N LEU A 649 18.79 -42.54 21.64
CA LEU A 649 18.26 -42.78 22.99
C LEU A 649 17.01 -43.66 23.00
N GLU A 650 16.08 -43.46 22.06
CA GLU A 650 14.92 -44.33 21.87
C GLU A 650 15.34 -45.79 21.62
N VAL A 651 16.35 -46.02 20.76
CA VAL A 651 16.90 -47.36 20.48
C VAL A 651 17.67 -47.93 21.68
N ALA A 652 18.49 -47.12 22.37
CA ALA A 652 19.32 -47.58 23.47
C ALA A 652 18.54 -47.86 24.78
N LYS A 653 17.48 -47.09 25.05
CA LYS A 653 16.67 -47.18 26.28
C LYS A 653 15.31 -47.85 26.04
N ASN A 654 14.97 -48.18 24.78
CA ASN A 654 13.73 -48.84 24.34
C ASN A 654 12.43 -48.15 24.81
N VAL A 655 12.43 -46.81 24.87
CA VAL A 655 11.28 -45.98 25.27
C VAL A 655 11.19 -44.72 24.40
N LYS A 656 9.97 -44.30 24.02
CA LYS A 656 9.75 -43.09 23.20
C LYS A 656 10.13 -41.83 23.98
N PHE A 657 11.00 -40.98 23.44
CA PHE A 657 11.26 -39.65 24.01
C PHE A 657 10.41 -38.59 23.28
N ALA A 658 10.15 -37.45 23.94
CA ALA A 658 9.47 -36.33 23.33
C ALA A 658 10.48 -35.41 22.62
N PRO A 659 10.04 -34.54 21.69
CA PRO A 659 10.91 -33.52 21.14
C PRO A 659 11.44 -32.56 22.22
N MET A 660 12.72 -32.24 22.17
CA MET A 660 13.34 -31.27 23.05
C MET A 660 12.75 -29.85 22.82
N PRO A 661 12.48 -29.05 23.88
CA PRO A 661 11.99 -27.68 23.73
C PRO A 661 12.96 -26.79 22.95
N GLU A 662 12.45 -26.12 21.91
CA GLU A 662 13.23 -25.26 21.00
C GLU A 662 14.16 -24.30 21.75
N VAL A 663 15.31 -24.01 21.14
CA VAL A 663 16.22 -22.99 21.61
C VAL A 663 15.73 -21.64 21.11
N GLU A 664 15.00 -20.95 21.98
CA GLU A 664 14.52 -19.59 21.75
C GLU A 664 15.67 -18.64 21.40
N TRP A 665 15.39 -17.75 20.45
CA TRP A 665 16.29 -16.66 20.09
C TRP A 665 15.90 -15.42 20.91
N PRO A 666 16.86 -14.64 21.44
CA PRO A 666 16.54 -13.43 22.19
C PRO A 666 15.61 -12.54 21.37
N SER A 667 14.49 -12.12 21.97
CA SER A 667 13.56 -11.21 21.30
C SER A 667 14.28 -9.91 20.96
N LEU A 668 14.14 -9.45 19.71
CA LEU A 668 14.62 -8.14 19.27
C LEU A 668 13.70 -7.00 19.76
N GLU A 669 12.91 -7.24 20.80
CA GLU A 669 12.19 -6.18 21.50
C GLU A 669 13.22 -5.30 22.22
N PRO A 670 13.27 -3.99 21.91
CA PRO A 670 14.14 -3.09 22.64
C PRO A 670 13.59 -2.92 24.06
N LYS A 671 14.17 -3.67 25.01
CA LYS A 671 14.00 -3.39 26.44
C LYS A 671 14.31 -1.91 26.66
N GLN A 672 13.33 -1.15 27.15
CA GLN A 672 13.42 0.32 27.24
C GLN A 672 14.36 0.82 28.37
N ASP A 673 15.28 -0.03 28.83
CA ASP A 673 16.03 0.13 30.09
C ASP A 673 17.49 -0.36 29.99
N ASP A 674 18.01 -0.59 28.77
CA ASP A 674 19.46 -0.69 28.49
C ASP A 674 19.92 0.60 27.78
N GLY A 675 19.79 1.72 28.48
CA GLY A 675 20.37 3.00 28.04
C GLY A 675 21.90 2.89 28.08
N LEU A 676 22.56 3.04 26.92
CA LEU A 676 24.02 3.14 26.86
C LEU A 676 24.47 4.38 27.62
N GLU A 677 24.96 4.20 28.85
CA GLU A 677 25.68 5.26 29.57
C GLU A 677 26.84 5.75 28.70
N ALA A 678 26.89 7.05 28.46
CA ALA A 678 27.96 7.65 27.68
C ALA A 678 29.26 7.51 28.49
N VAL A 679 30.17 6.66 28.02
CA VAL A 679 31.54 6.57 28.55
C VAL A 679 32.24 7.89 28.23
N THR A 680 32.31 8.77 29.23
CA THR A 680 33.04 10.04 29.15
C THR A 680 34.50 9.83 29.51
N GLU A 681 35.39 10.03 28.53
CA GLU A 681 36.78 10.46 28.73
C GLU A 681 36.99 11.80 28.01
#